data_AF-A0A2G4G474-F1
#
_entry.id   AF-A0A2G4G474-F1
#
_cell.length_a   1.000
_cell.length_b   1.000
_cell.length_c   1.000
_cell.angle_alpha   90.00
_cell.angle_beta   90.00
_cell.angle_gamma   90.00
#
_symmetry.space_group_name_H-M   'P 1'
#
loop_
_entity.id
_entity.type
_entity.pdbx_description
1 polymer ?
#
loop_
_entity_poly.entity_id
_entity_poly.type
_entity_poly.pdbx_seq_one_letter_code
_entity_poly.pdbx_strand_id
1 'polypeptide(L)'
;MKTITRNIFAWASLAAVIAVGSLIAQDSDPIKQKTQILSEALKAREEGDLKTARDRYEALQKLDQADEGAKEGLASVNAAISAAEATKSGTPVVAEPVVVKPSEPAKPTDLIATVESSHQNLYREVETAIAKAKESADQANYKQALRILDGANGALPNNPTAQALRDEIALTRQDILGRREAGDQGTDAIARAEIDRIAKLNEVKISASTALVVEAENLIRDEDYDAAKEKLDKAKQGLPNNIATAKLAARIKNDVAAIYSRRALAALEAREMTKADGYIKDFKNLEVDDAAAVALRAEYDARKADPTYQNIDDLSPGLRAKDQKIEELLVKGRARYLYGDYTGALDAYREVLQYQPNNSEAKAFQVRIRQFVSENSGAWNRGVTKGKMFELLDESWKLPEVYNREVVGTTGKTDTDPTIDKLRSITVPEINIRDMPFDRAITQLINISQSYDKENKGVNMVVIDPDRKNPSVNMTLRNVSLEKAIDLITKQVNFTYTINQGILEIRPDSGSNDLETEFFPLSSAAETKMTGLNTGVSSSSTGGAANPFGASSTTGAGSGDVNPRNEGIKNFLTRSGVSFEVQGAQLNYDGTTLIVTQNRKNLERIRNILRRYSDIKQVHIEAKFIEVSESSLNELSSNLTLSNANGVRAQTNLRSINDVFGSNSTSSNGQILSGTPPTVTPIVNSPPAFPTANYGGTAANFGGAAGITSQIGTIGSYDLSIFLKAIEQNSGADLMSAPSLTVLDGKTAIVKIAQLLRYPQSYGDVQAQVSAASTTGGDAVAIT
;
A
#
# COMPACT_ATOMS: atom_id res chain seq x y z
N MET A 1 7.44 13.78 47.38
CA MET A 1 7.97 15.14 47.14
C MET A 1 8.92 15.08 45.95
N LYS A 2 8.69 15.92 44.93
CA LYS A 2 9.61 16.54 43.95
C LYS A 2 10.69 15.65 43.30
N THR A 3 10.93 15.60 42.00
CA THR A 3 10.37 16.21 40.76
C THR A 3 11.25 15.65 39.65
N ILE A 4 10.71 14.89 38.69
CA ILE A 4 11.37 14.68 37.39
C ILE A 4 10.43 15.25 36.34
N THR A 5 10.85 16.38 35.80
CA THR A 5 10.16 17.14 34.75
C THR A 5 10.39 16.50 33.37
N ARG A 6 9.32 16.57 32.59
CA ARG A 6 9.06 16.04 31.24
C ARG A 6 9.78 16.80 30.11
N ASN A 7 9.98 16.10 28.99
CA ASN A 7 9.73 16.50 27.58
C ASN A 7 9.99 15.21 26.75
N ILE A 8 9.04 14.36 26.33
CA ILE A 8 7.87 14.42 25.42
C ILE A 8 8.16 14.96 24.00
N PHE A 9 7.77 14.10 23.04
CA PHE A 9 7.60 14.24 21.58
C PHE A 9 8.89 14.05 20.75
N ALA A 10 8.98 13.18 19.74
CA ALA A 10 7.96 12.49 18.96
C ALA A 10 8.51 11.15 18.42
N TRP A 11 7.73 10.08 18.56
CA TRP A 11 7.87 8.85 17.79
C TRP A 11 6.56 8.63 17.04
N ALA A 12 6.57 8.92 15.75
CA ALA A 12 5.59 8.42 14.79
C ALA A 12 6.25 8.40 13.40
N SER A 13 6.04 7.27 12.70
CA SER A 13 6.31 6.98 11.29
C SER A 13 7.77 7.01 10.79
N LEU A 14 8.35 5.82 10.56
CA LEU A 14 8.56 5.28 9.21
C LEU A 14 9.18 3.86 9.32
N ALA A 15 8.37 2.82 9.14
CA ALA A 15 8.84 1.45 8.94
C ALA A 15 8.00 0.80 7.84
N ALA A 16 8.45 0.98 6.60
CA ALA A 16 8.27 0.04 5.50
C ALA A 16 9.33 0.34 4.44
N VAL A 17 9.92 -0.73 3.90
CA VAL A 17 10.86 -0.79 2.76
C VAL A 17 12.36 -0.71 3.10
N ILE A 18 12.98 -1.87 3.36
CA ILE A 18 14.29 -2.23 2.78
C ILE A 18 14.18 -3.66 2.26
N ALA A 19 13.77 -3.78 1.00
CA ALA A 19 13.94 -4.97 0.17
C ALA A 19 13.91 -4.55 -1.30
N VAL A 20 14.91 -3.78 -1.76
CA VAL A 20 15.36 -3.74 -3.16
C VAL A 20 16.83 -3.28 -3.15
N GLY A 21 17.73 -4.19 -3.50
CA GLY A 21 19.17 -3.91 -3.58
C GLY A 21 19.88 -4.87 -4.53
N SER A 22 19.21 -5.26 -5.62
CA SER A 22 19.81 -5.97 -6.74
C SER A 22 18.99 -5.66 -7.98
N LEU A 23 19.52 -4.78 -8.82
CA LEU A 23 19.27 -4.60 -10.27
C LEU A 23 19.57 -3.13 -10.62
N ILE A 24 20.86 -2.79 -10.66
CA ILE A 24 21.34 -1.78 -11.59
C ILE A 24 21.85 -2.57 -12.80
N ALA A 25 20.92 -2.93 -13.67
CA ALA A 25 21.25 -3.12 -15.08
C ALA A 25 21.34 -1.71 -15.66
N GLN A 26 22.53 -1.12 -15.61
CA GLN A 26 22.85 0.02 -16.44
C GLN A 26 23.46 -0.52 -17.73
N ASP A 27 22.76 -0.22 -18.82
CA ASP A 27 23.20 -0.36 -20.20
C ASP A 27 24.53 0.40 -20.36
N SER A 28 25.65 -0.31 -20.19
CA SER A 28 26.99 0.22 -20.42
C SER A 28 27.46 -0.22 -21.80
N ASP A 29 27.66 0.73 -22.71
CA ASP A 29 28.29 0.47 -24.01
C ASP A 29 29.50 -0.47 -23.82
N PRO A 30 29.58 -1.61 -24.54
CA PRO A 30 30.69 -2.56 -24.39
C PRO A 30 32.04 -1.91 -24.67
N ILE A 31 32.07 -0.85 -25.50
CA ILE A 31 33.25 -0.04 -25.81
C ILE A 31 33.71 0.79 -24.59
N LYS A 32 32.78 1.35 -23.80
CA LYS A 32 33.10 2.11 -22.58
C LYS A 32 33.61 1.20 -21.47
N GLN A 33 33.02 0.02 -21.32
CA GLN A 33 33.47 -0.98 -20.36
C GLN A 33 34.86 -1.51 -20.71
N LYS A 34 35.10 -1.79 -22.00
CA LYS A 34 36.41 -2.23 -22.52
C LYS A 34 37.50 -1.18 -22.32
N THR A 35 37.22 0.09 -22.62
CA THR A 35 38.17 1.19 -22.41
C THR A 35 38.45 1.45 -20.93
N GLN A 36 37.44 1.32 -20.07
CA GLN A 36 37.62 1.45 -18.62
C GLN A 36 38.49 0.33 -18.05
N ILE A 37 38.21 -0.94 -18.39
CA ILE A 37 39.01 -2.08 -17.95
C ILE A 37 40.43 -2.01 -18.50
N LEU A 38 40.61 -1.57 -19.75
CA LEU A 38 41.95 -1.36 -20.33
C LEU A 38 42.72 -0.26 -19.60
N SER A 39 42.06 0.84 -19.25
CA SER A 39 42.68 1.94 -18.50
C SER A 39 43.07 1.51 -17.08
N GLU A 40 42.26 0.69 -16.41
CA GLU A 40 42.60 0.10 -15.12
C GLU A 40 43.73 -0.93 -15.21
N ALA A 41 43.77 -1.73 -16.29
CA ALA A 41 44.85 -2.69 -16.53
C ALA A 41 46.19 -2.00 -16.78
N LEU A 42 46.20 -0.95 -17.61
CA LEU A 42 47.39 -0.14 -17.88
C LEU A 42 47.86 0.60 -16.62
N LYS A 43 46.93 1.18 -15.88
CA LYS A 43 47.23 1.87 -14.61
C LYS A 43 47.84 0.91 -13.58
N ALA A 44 47.25 -0.29 -13.38
CA ALA A 44 47.80 -1.29 -12.47
C ALA A 44 49.20 -1.77 -12.90
N ARG A 45 49.44 -1.88 -14.22
CA ARG A 45 50.76 -2.22 -14.77
C ARG A 45 51.79 -1.12 -14.54
N GLU A 46 51.42 0.14 -14.74
CA GLU A 46 52.28 1.31 -14.47
C GLU A 46 52.56 1.48 -12.97
N GLU A 47 51.61 1.10 -12.12
CA GLU A 47 51.75 1.08 -10.65
C GLU A 47 52.58 -0.13 -10.15
N GLY A 48 52.94 -1.07 -11.04
CA GLY A 48 53.73 -2.25 -10.70
C GLY A 48 52.95 -3.37 -10.00
N ASP A 49 51.63 -3.23 -9.86
CA ASP A 49 50.75 -4.30 -9.38
C ASP A 49 50.42 -5.26 -10.52
N LEU A 50 51.39 -6.12 -10.81
CA LEU A 50 51.34 -7.08 -11.91
C LEU A 50 50.19 -8.10 -11.75
N LYS A 51 49.70 -8.32 -10.53
CA LYS A 51 48.63 -9.29 -10.26
C LYS A 51 47.27 -8.74 -10.63
N THR A 52 46.94 -7.51 -10.19
CA THR A 52 45.70 -6.86 -10.63
C THR A 52 45.75 -6.51 -12.12
N ALA A 53 46.91 -6.12 -12.67
CA ALA A 53 47.05 -5.91 -14.11
C ALA A 53 46.69 -7.17 -14.91
N ARG A 54 47.17 -8.34 -14.48
CA ARG A 54 46.83 -9.63 -15.08
C ARG A 54 45.33 -9.92 -15.01
N ASP A 55 44.72 -9.78 -13.84
CA ASP A 55 43.28 -10.04 -13.65
C ASP A 55 42.41 -9.14 -14.55
N ARG A 56 42.81 -7.88 -14.75
CA ARG A 56 42.09 -6.94 -15.62
C ARG A 56 42.27 -7.25 -17.10
N TYR A 57 43.46 -7.65 -17.55
CA TYR A 57 43.62 -8.12 -18.92
C TYR A 57 42.91 -9.47 -19.18
N GLU A 58 42.84 -10.39 -18.20
CA GLU A 58 42.04 -11.62 -18.31
C GLU A 58 40.54 -11.30 -18.38
N ALA A 59 40.06 -10.31 -17.63
CA ALA A 59 38.68 -9.82 -17.74
C ALA A 59 38.39 -9.20 -19.12
N LEU A 60 39.37 -8.48 -19.69
CA LEU A 60 39.25 -7.90 -21.02
C LEU A 60 39.22 -8.98 -22.12
N GLN A 61 40.02 -10.04 -21.96
CA GLN A 61 40.01 -11.20 -22.87
C GLN A 61 38.70 -12.02 -22.79
N LYS A 62 38.03 -12.05 -21.63
CA LYS A 62 36.71 -12.67 -21.47
C LYS A 62 35.60 -11.87 -22.16
N LEU A 63 35.76 -10.55 -22.26
CA LEU A 63 34.83 -9.67 -22.98
C LEU A 63 35.05 -9.70 -24.50
N ASP A 64 36.31 -9.82 -24.94
CA ASP A 64 36.68 -9.92 -26.35
C ASP A 64 37.90 -10.85 -26.54
N GLN A 65 37.63 -12.09 -26.97
CA GLN A 65 38.68 -13.10 -27.17
C GLN A 65 39.61 -12.78 -28.36
N ALA A 66 39.21 -11.88 -29.26
CA ALA A 66 39.98 -11.48 -30.43
C ALA A 66 40.87 -10.25 -30.15
N ASP A 67 40.74 -9.59 -28.99
CA ASP A 67 41.53 -8.41 -28.68
C ASP A 67 43.03 -8.73 -28.54
N GLU A 68 43.80 -8.18 -29.48
CA GLU A 68 45.24 -8.32 -29.58
C GLU A 68 45.96 -7.59 -28.42
N GLY A 69 45.44 -6.44 -28.00
CA GLY A 69 45.99 -5.66 -26.88
C GLY A 69 45.84 -6.35 -25.51
N ALA A 70 44.79 -7.14 -25.34
CA ALA A 70 44.60 -7.98 -24.15
C ALA A 70 45.61 -9.14 -24.10
N LYS A 71 45.86 -9.78 -25.24
CA LYS A 71 46.81 -10.90 -25.38
C LYS A 71 48.25 -10.43 -25.20
N GLU A 72 48.62 -9.32 -25.83
CA GLU A 72 49.94 -8.70 -25.66
C GLU A 72 50.13 -8.17 -24.24
N GLY A 73 49.09 -7.55 -23.67
CA GLY A 73 49.06 -7.11 -22.27
C GLY A 73 49.33 -8.27 -21.31
N LEU A 74 48.60 -9.38 -21.43
CA LEU A 74 48.82 -10.59 -20.62
C LEU A 74 50.19 -11.20 -20.83
N ALA A 75 50.68 -11.28 -22.07
CA ALA A 75 52.01 -11.81 -22.36
C ALA A 75 53.09 -10.94 -21.70
N SER A 76 52.97 -9.61 -21.78
CA SER A 76 53.92 -8.67 -21.18
C SER A 76 53.88 -8.69 -19.65
N VAL A 77 52.70 -8.81 -19.04
CA VAL A 77 52.54 -8.88 -17.58
C VAL A 77 53.03 -10.23 -17.05
N ASN A 78 52.73 -11.34 -17.73
CA ASN A 78 53.25 -12.66 -17.35
C ASN A 78 54.78 -12.75 -17.51
N ALA A 79 55.35 -12.08 -18.52
CA ALA A 79 56.80 -11.95 -18.67
C ALA A 79 57.42 -11.07 -17.56
N ALA A 80 56.73 -10.02 -17.11
CA ALA A 80 57.16 -9.19 -16.00
C ALA A 80 57.07 -9.94 -14.65
N ILE A 81 56.04 -10.77 -14.47
CA ILE A 81 55.88 -11.63 -13.28
C ILE A 81 57.00 -12.68 -13.25
N SER A 82 57.27 -13.36 -14.37
CA SER A 82 58.35 -14.35 -14.43
C SER A 82 59.74 -13.73 -14.28
N ALA A 83 59.97 -12.52 -14.81
CA ALA A 83 61.19 -11.76 -14.58
C ALA A 83 61.34 -11.34 -13.10
N ALA A 84 60.25 -10.93 -12.45
CA ALA A 84 60.23 -10.57 -11.03
C ALA A 84 60.46 -11.79 -10.12
N GLU A 85 59.95 -12.97 -10.51
CA GLU A 85 60.19 -14.25 -9.84
C GLU A 85 61.65 -14.70 -10.01
N ALA A 86 62.24 -14.53 -11.20
CA ALA A 86 63.66 -14.81 -11.45
C ALA A 86 64.61 -13.94 -10.62
N THR A 87 64.23 -12.68 -10.33
CA THR A 87 64.99 -11.80 -9.43
C THR A 87 64.86 -12.11 -7.93
N LYS A 88 63.84 -12.89 -7.52
CA LYS A 88 63.65 -13.32 -6.12
C LYS A 88 64.44 -14.58 -5.76
N SER A 89 64.92 -15.35 -6.73
CA SER A 89 65.77 -16.52 -6.52
C SER A 89 67.25 -16.19 -6.72
N GLY A 90 67.91 -15.61 -5.72
CA GLY A 90 69.35 -15.36 -5.76
C GLY A 90 70.18 -16.60 -5.38
N THR A 91 70.79 -17.29 -6.34
CA THR A 91 72.19 -17.78 -6.23
C THR A 91 72.77 -18.17 -7.61
N PRO A 92 74.08 -17.94 -7.85
CA PRO A 92 74.67 -17.65 -9.17
C PRO A 92 75.45 -18.83 -9.78
N VAL A 93 75.66 -18.82 -11.10
CA VAL A 93 76.84 -19.47 -11.71
C VAL A 93 77.42 -18.54 -12.80
N VAL A 94 78.70 -18.24 -12.60
CA VAL A 94 79.58 -17.44 -13.45
C VAL A 94 80.02 -18.23 -14.69
N ALA A 95 80.01 -17.60 -15.86
CA ALA A 95 80.95 -17.88 -16.94
C ALA A 95 81.07 -16.66 -17.88
N GLU A 96 82.14 -15.88 -17.71
CA GLU A 96 82.78 -15.06 -18.75
C GLU A 96 83.91 -15.90 -19.39
N PRO A 97 84.57 -15.48 -20.49
CA PRO A 97 84.10 -14.85 -21.73
C PRO A 97 84.71 -15.56 -22.97
N VAL A 98 84.38 -15.16 -24.22
CA VAL A 98 85.29 -15.02 -25.39
C VAL A 98 84.50 -14.55 -26.64
N VAL A 99 85.18 -13.69 -27.39
CA VAL A 99 84.90 -12.96 -28.65
C VAL A 99 84.52 -13.87 -29.85
N VAL A 100 83.71 -13.36 -30.81
CA VAL A 100 83.96 -13.24 -32.28
C VAL A 100 82.65 -12.97 -33.09
N LYS A 101 82.82 -12.08 -34.07
CA LYS A 101 82.01 -11.50 -35.17
C LYS A 101 80.85 -12.32 -35.81
N PRO A 102 79.81 -11.66 -36.40
CA PRO A 102 78.63 -12.29 -37.00
C PRO A 102 78.72 -12.53 -38.53
N SER A 103 77.90 -13.44 -39.05
CA SER A 103 77.60 -13.63 -40.48
C SER A 103 76.09 -13.53 -40.76
N GLU A 104 75.73 -12.62 -41.67
CA GLU A 104 74.40 -12.34 -42.28
C GLU A 104 73.96 -13.46 -43.27
N PRO A 105 72.67 -13.56 -43.71
CA PRO A 105 72.04 -12.69 -44.75
C PRO A 105 70.50 -12.44 -44.56
N ALA A 106 69.72 -11.58 -45.24
CA ALA A 106 69.86 -10.51 -46.25
C ALA A 106 68.57 -9.61 -46.30
N LYS A 107 68.75 -8.36 -46.75
CA LYS A 107 67.83 -7.19 -46.89
C LYS A 107 66.78 -7.23 -48.02
N PRO A 108 65.77 -6.33 -47.95
CA PRO A 108 65.43 -5.40 -49.04
C PRO A 108 65.68 -3.93 -48.62
N THR A 109 66.60 -3.21 -49.26
CA THR A 109 66.96 -1.80 -48.89
C THR A 109 67.11 -0.85 -50.09
N ASP A 110 66.70 -1.25 -51.29
CA ASP A 110 67.06 -0.47 -52.49
C ASP A 110 66.05 0.64 -52.88
N LEU A 111 64.86 0.71 -52.27
CA LEU A 111 63.86 1.75 -52.57
C LEU A 111 63.98 3.00 -51.68
N ILE A 112 64.56 2.90 -50.49
CA ILE A 112 64.73 4.04 -49.58
C ILE A 112 65.96 4.86 -49.99
N ALA A 113 67.04 4.20 -50.41
CA ALA A 113 68.29 4.85 -50.84
C ALA A 113 68.14 5.65 -52.16
N THR A 114 67.19 5.29 -53.02
CA THR A 114 66.90 6.00 -54.28
C THR A 114 66.05 7.27 -54.09
N VAL A 115 65.25 7.34 -53.03
CA VAL A 115 64.49 8.55 -52.65
C VAL A 115 65.37 9.55 -51.87
N GLU A 116 66.31 9.05 -51.07
CA GLU A 116 67.32 9.88 -50.38
C GLU A 116 68.24 10.62 -51.36
N SER A 117 68.68 9.98 -52.44
CA SER A 117 69.59 10.63 -53.41
C SER A 117 68.93 11.73 -54.25
N SER A 118 67.62 11.66 -54.49
CA SER A 118 66.88 12.66 -55.29
C SER A 118 66.57 13.96 -54.53
N HIS A 119 66.53 13.92 -53.18
CA HIS A 119 66.16 15.07 -52.34
C HIS A 119 67.30 15.56 -51.42
N GLN A 120 68.51 14.99 -51.53
CA GLN A 120 69.69 15.35 -50.71
C GLN A 120 69.97 16.87 -50.68
N ASN A 121 69.82 17.55 -51.81
CA ASN A 121 70.02 19.00 -51.88
C ASN A 121 68.97 19.79 -51.08
N LEU A 122 67.71 19.33 -51.10
CA LEU A 122 66.61 19.97 -50.39
C LEU A 122 66.72 19.76 -48.87
N TYR A 123 67.11 18.57 -48.43
CA TYR A 123 67.36 18.30 -47.01
C TYR A 123 68.51 19.14 -46.46
N ARG A 124 69.60 19.27 -47.22
CA ARG A 124 70.72 20.15 -46.86
C ARG A 124 70.29 21.62 -46.80
N GLU A 125 69.43 22.07 -47.72
CA GLU A 125 68.88 23.42 -47.68
C GLU A 125 68.02 23.66 -46.43
N VAL A 126 67.18 22.70 -46.06
CA VAL A 126 66.36 22.75 -44.83
C VAL A 126 67.23 22.77 -43.58
N GLU A 127 68.30 21.97 -43.51
CA GLU A 127 69.28 22.02 -42.41
C GLU A 127 69.93 23.40 -42.29
N THR A 128 70.30 24.03 -43.41
CA THR A 128 70.83 25.40 -43.40
C THR A 128 69.78 26.43 -42.98
N ALA A 129 68.51 26.22 -43.32
CA ALA A 129 67.41 27.08 -42.91
C ALA A 129 67.16 26.96 -41.39
N ILE A 130 67.23 25.75 -40.83
CA ILE A 130 67.17 25.51 -39.38
C ILE A 130 68.32 26.23 -38.67
N ALA A 131 69.54 26.15 -39.20
CA ALA A 131 70.69 26.87 -38.66
C ALA A 131 70.51 28.40 -38.70
N LYS A 132 70.03 28.95 -39.81
CA LYS A 132 69.71 30.38 -39.95
C LYS A 132 68.58 30.84 -39.03
N ALA A 133 67.59 29.98 -38.78
CA ALA A 133 66.52 30.27 -37.83
C ALA A 133 67.04 30.33 -36.39
N LYS A 134 67.92 29.40 -36.00
CA LYS A 134 68.62 29.44 -34.70
C LYS A 134 69.43 30.74 -34.55
N GLU A 135 70.21 31.11 -35.55
CA GLU A 135 70.99 32.37 -35.56
C GLU A 135 70.08 33.63 -35.48
N SER A 136 68.96 33.63 -36.21
CA SER A 136 67.99 34.73 -36.16
C SER A 136 67.32 34.85 -34.78
N ALA A 137 67.14 33.72 -34.08
CA ALA A 137 66.63 33.70 -32.72
C ALA A 137 67.68 34.18 -31.70
N ASP A 138 68.96 33.89 -31.92
CA ASP A 138 70.06 34.42 -31.10
C ASP A 138 70.21 35.95 -31.24
N GLN A 139 69.84 36.50 -32.40
CA GLN A 139 69.74 37.95 -32.63
C GLN A 139 68.43 38.58 -32.10
N ALA A 140 67.67 37.86 -31.27
CA ALA A 140 66.36 38.24 -30.73
C ALA A 140 65.27 38.54 -31.78
N ASN A 141 65.47 38.15 -33.04
CA ASN A 141 64.51 38.35 -34.12
C ASN A 141 63.64 37.09 -34.31
N TYR A 142 62.90 36.74 -33.25
CA TYR A 142 62.10 35.50 -33.17
C TYR A 142 61.03 35.40 -34.26
N LYS A 143 60.48 36.54 -34.72
CA LYS A 143 59.46 36.58 -35.78
C LYS A 143 60.05 36.17 -37.14
N GLN A 144 61.30 36.54 -37.41
CA GLN A 144 62.01 36.13 -38.62
C GLN A 144 62.43 34.67 -38.53
N ALA A 145 62.93 34.23 -37.37
CA ALA A 145 63.30 32.83 -37.12
C ALA A 145 62.13 31.85 -37.33
N LEU A 146 60.95 32.15 -36.78
CA LEU A 146 59.75 31.31 -36.94
C LEU A 146 59.28 31.23 -38.40
N ARG A 147 59.37 32.34 -39.16
CA ARG A 147 59.04 32.35 -40.60
C ARG A 147 59.99 31.50 -41.42
N ILE A 148 61.29 31.50 -41.10
CA ILE A 148 62.29 30.66 -41.75
C ILE A 148 61.96 29.17 -41.49
N LEU A 149 61.60 28.82 -40.25
CA LEU A 149 61.17 27.44 -39.91
C LEU A 149 59.85 27.04 -40.57
N ASP A 150 58.86 27.94 -40.68
CA ASP A 150 57.61 27.69 -41.43
C ASP A 150 57.90 27.40 -42.91
N GLY A 151 58.76 28.21 -43.53
CA GLY A 151 59.18 28.02 -44.92
C GLY A 151 59.93 26.71 -45.14
N ALA A 152 60.86 26.37 -44.23
CA ALA A 152 61.62 25.12 -44.28
C ALA A 152 60.72 23.88 -44.09
N ASN A 153 59.74 23.94 -43.19
CA ASN A 153 58.78 22.86 -42.98
C ASN A 153 57.83 22.66 -44.18
N GLY A 154 57.48 23.74 -44.88
CA GLY A 154 56.66 23.72 -46.09
C GLY A 154 57.38 23.13 -47.31
N ALA A 155 58.72 23.24 -47.36
CA ALA A 155 59.53 22.71 -48.46
C ALA A 155 59.79 21.19 -48.37
N LEU A 156 59.60 20.57 -47.20
CA LEU A 156 59.87 19.15 -46.98
C LEU A 156 58.80 18.24 -47.62
N PRO A 157 59.19 17.19 -48.38
CA PRO A 157 58.26 16.17 -48.88
C PRO A 157 57.70 15.30 -47.73
N ASN A 158 56.51 14.73 -47.91
CA ASN A 158 55.89 13.83 -46.94
C ASN A 158 56.43 12.40 -47.08
N ASN A 159 57.60 12.14 -46.51
CA ASN A 159 58.21 10.81 -46.43
C ASN A 159 58.86 10.58 -45.05
N PRO A 160 59.11 9.32 -44.65
CA PRO A 160 59.69 9.01 -43.34
C PRO A 160 61.11 9.57 -43.15
N THR A 161 61.87 9.83 -44.22
CA THR A 161 63.22 10.42 -44.13
C THR A 161 63.20 11.92 -43.83
N ALA A 162 62.18 12.65 -44.27
CA ALA A 162 61.95 14.05 -43.91
C ALA A 162 61.38 14.22 -42.49
N GLN A 163 60.86 13.15 -41.87
CA GLN A 163 60.25 13.21 -40.54
C GLN A 163 61.24 13.67 -39.47
N ALA A 164 62.49 13.19 -39.51
CA ALA A 164 63.54 13.61 -38.56
C ALA A 164 63.82 15.13 -38.64
N LEU A 165 63.81 15.71 -39.84
CA LEU A 165 63.96 17.16 -40.02
C LEU A 165 62.71 17.93 -39.58
N ARG A 166 61.50 17.38 -39.78
CA ARG A 166 60.26 17.96 -39.23
C ARG A 166 60.27 17.96 -37.71
N ASP A 167 60.77 16.90 -37.08
CA ASP A 167 60.89 16.79 -35.63
C ASP A 167 61.95 17.78 -35.10
N GLU A 168 63.06 17.97 -35.81
CA GLU A 168 64.05 19.00 -35.48
C GLU A 168 63.46 20.43 -35.64
N ILE A 169 62.70 20.70 -36.70
CA ILE A 169 61.96 21.97 -36.85
C ILE A 169 60.95 22.14 -35.71
N ALA A 170 60.26 21.05 -35.34
CA ALA A 170 59.45 20.85 -34.15
C ALA A 170 60.07 21.44 -32.88
N LEU A 171 61.18 20.81 -32.51
CA LEU A 171 61.94 21.05 -31.29
C LEU A 171 62.53 22.46 -31.28
N THR A 172 63.10 22.89 -32.42
CA THR A 172 63.70 24.22 -32.56
C THR A 172 62.65 25.33 -32.52
N ARG A 173 61.47 25.11 -33.10
CA ARG A 173 60.33 26.02 -32.95
C ARG A 173 59.90 26.15 -31.48
N GLN A 174 59.84 25.03 -30.76
CA GLN A 174 59.48 25.02 -29.34
C GLN A 174 60.52 25.78 -28.49
N ASP A 175 61.82 25.57 -28.75
CA ASP A 175 62.90 26.33 -28.09
C ASP A 175 62.78 27.83 -28.36
N ILE A 176 62.57 28.23 -29.62
CA ILE A 176 62.43 29.64 -30.02
C ILE A 176 61.17 30.28 -29.41
N LEU A 177 60.05 29.56 -29.34
CA LEU A 177 58.84 30.05 -28.66
C LEU A 177 59.05 30.17 -27.14
N GLY A 178 59.72 29.19 -26.52
CA GLY A 178 60.11 29.24 -25.11
C GLY A 178 60.99 30.44 -24.79
N ARG A 179 61.99 30.74 -25.65
CA ARG A 179 62.84 31.94 -25.53
C ARG A 179 62.06 33.24 -25.73
N ARG A 180 61.07 33.27 -26.63
CA ARG A 180 60.18 34.42 -26.85
C ARG A 180 59.31 34.72 -25.61
N GLU A 181 58.81 33.68 -24.95
CA GLU A 181 57.93 33.79 -23.77
C GLU A 181 58.69 34.11 -22.49
N ALA A 182 59.96 33.70 -22.41
CA ALA A 182 60.83 33.88 -21.24
C ALA A 182 61.49 35.28 -21.15
N GLY A 183 61.58 36.02 -22.26
CA GLY A 183 62.24 37.34 -22.28
C GLY A 183 63.72 37.27 -21.82
N ASP A 184 64.19 38.27 -21.08
CA ASP A 184 65.58 38.33 -20.54
C ASP A 184 65.91 37.27 -19.46
N GLN A 185 64.93 36.47 -19.02
CA GLN A 185 65.16 35.42 -18.02
C GLN A 185 65.06 34.04 -18.67
N GLY A 186 66.19 33.38 -18.90
CA GLY A 186 66.26 32.10 -19.62
C GLY A 186 65.32 31.00 -19.08
N THR A 187 64.87 30.13 -19.99
CA THR A 187 63.91 29.03 -19.77
C THR A 187 64.25 28.10 -18.59
N ASP A 188 65.55 27.89 -18.32
CA ASP A 188 66.04 27.09 -17.20
C ASP A 188 65.72 27.68 -15.82
N ALA A 189 65.62 29.01 -15.70
CA ALA A 189 65.33 29.66 -14.42
C ALA A 189 63.87 29.46 -13.99
N ILE A 190 62.95 29.48 -14.95
CA ILE A 190 61.51 29.27 -14.71
C ILE A 190 61.24 27.81 -14.31
N ALA A 191 61.88 26.84 -14.98
CA ALA A 191 61.75 25.42 -14.64
C ALA A 191 62.28 25.12 -13.22
N ARG A 192 63.41 25.71 -12.83
CA ARG A 192 63.96 25.58 -11.47
C ARG A 192 63.05 26.19 -10.41
N ALA A 193 62.48 27.38 -10.68
CA ALA A 193 61.56 28.03 -9.76
C ALA A 193 60.27 27.22 -9.49
N GLU A 194 59.73 26.55 -10.51
CA GLU A 194 58.54 25.71 -10.35
C GLU A 194 58.85 24.39 -9.63
N ILE A 195 60.02 23.77 -9.86
CA ILE A 195 60.48 22.60 -9.10
C ILE A 195 60.64 22.97 -7.62
N ASP A 196 61.25 24.12 -7.30
CA ASP A 196 61.40 24.61 -5.93
C ASP A 196 60.05 24.87 -5.26
N ARG A 197 59.06 25.36 -6.01
CA ARG A 197 57.69 25.57 -5.52
C ARG A 197 57.01 24.25 -5.16
N ILE A 198 57.10 23.26 -6.05
CA ILE A 198 56.51 21.92 -5.82
C ILE A 198 57.21 21.23 -4.65
N ALA A 199 58.54 21.36 -4.53
CA ALA A 199 59.31 20.84 -3.41
C ALA A 199 58.82 21.42 -2.07
N LYS A 200 58.65 22.75 -1.99
CA LYS A 200 58.10 23.43 -0.79
C LYS A 200 56.68 22.98 -0.46
N LEU A 201 55.82 22.82 -1.45
CA LEU A 201 54.45 22.32 -1.23
C LEU A 201 54.43 20.88 -0.71
N ASN A 202 55.31 20.02 -1.21
CA ASN A 202 55.46 18.65 -0.73
C ASN A 202 56.02 18.62 0.70
N GLU A 203 56.98 19.48 1.03
CA GLU A 203 57.53 19.61 2.38
C GLU A 203 56.47 20.03 3.42
N VAL A 204 55.59 20.98 3.07
CA VAL A 204 54.46 21.39 3.92
C VAL A 204 53.49 20.23 4.15
N LYS A 205 53.17 19.45 3.12
CA LYS A 205 52.29 18.27 3.26
C LYS A 205 52.93 17.18 4.12
N ILE A 206 54.22 16.91 3.91
CA ILE A 206 54.97 15.91 4.69
C ILE A 206 55.02 16.30 6.16
N SER A 207 55.31 17.57 6.48
CA SER A 207 55.34 18.06 7.87
C SER A 207 53.96 18.00 8.53
N ALA A 208 52.89 18.37 7.82
CA ALA A 208 51.52 18.26 8.32
C ALA A 208 51.12 16.78 8.59
N SER A 209 51.38 15.86 7.65
CA SER A 209 51.13 14.44 7.85
C SER A 209 51.98 13.87 9.00
N THR A 210 53.23 14.33 9.16
CA THR A 210 54.10 13.88 10.26
C THR A 210 53.55 14.32 11.62
N ALA A 211 53.03 15.53 11.73
CA ALA A 211 52.39 16.00 12.96
C ALA A 211 51.16 15.17 13.34
N LEU A 212 50.33 14.80 12.35
CA LEU A 212 49.17 13.91 12.56
C LEU A 212 49.58 12.51 12.99
N VAL A 213 50.67 11.96 12.45
CA VAL A 213 51.22 10.65 12.87
C VAL A 213 51.69 10.70 14.32
N VAL A 214 52.39 11.76 14.73
CA VAL A 214 52.83 11.91 16.14
C VAL A 214 51.64 12.04 17.09
N GLU A 215 50.60 12.78 16.70
CA GLU A 215 49.36 12.87 17.48
C GLU A 215 48.68 11.50 17.59
N ALA A 216 48.61 10.74 16.49
CA ALA A 216 48.07 9.38 16.50
C ALA A 216 48.87 8.43 17.40
N GLU A 217 50.21 8.49 17.37
CA GLU A 217 51.06 7.67 18.23
C GLU A 217 50.84 7.95 19.72
N ASN A 218 50.55 9.20 20.09
CA ASN A 218 50.17 9.54 21.46
C ASN A 218 48.80 8.93 21.82
N LEU A 219 47.81 9.04 20.93
CA LEU A 219 46.49 8.43 21.12
C LEU A 219 46.55 6.89 21.22
N ILE A 220 47.46 6.24 20.48
CA ILE A 220 47.71 4.79 20.61
C ILE A 220 48.25 4.45 22.01
N ARG A 221 49.08 5.31 22.59
CA ARG A 221 49.59 5.13 23.98
C ARG A 221 48.49 5.35 25.02
N ASP A 222 47.57 6.26 24.74
CA ASP A 222 46.40 6.55 25.58
C ASP A 222 45.26 5.52 25.38
N GLU A 223 45.48 4.49 24.56
CA GLU A 223 44.52 3.43 24.20
C GLU A 223 43.25 3.91 23.46
N ASP A 224 43.23 5.17 23.01
CA ASP A 224 42.17 5.70 22.14
C ASP A 224 42.46 5.34 20.67
N TYR A 225 42.21 4.08 20.37
CA TYR A 225 42.50 3.53 19.05
C TYR A 225 41.62 4.10 17.93
N ASP A 226 40.42 4.58 18.23
CA ASP A 226 39.49 5.10 17.21
C ASP A 226 39.93 6.48 16.74
N ALA A 227 40.23 7.38 17.69
CA ALA A 227 40.78 8.68 17.37
C ALA A 227 42.16 8.57 16.68
N ALA A 228 43.02 7.64 17.14
CA ALA A 228 44.31 7.38 16.51
C ALA A 228 44.18 6.98 15.03
N LYS A 229 43.26 6.05 14.72
CA LYS A 229 43.04 5.58 13.35
C LYS A 229 42.54 6.71 12.44
N GLU A 230 41.62 7.55 12.93
CA GLU A 230 41.12 8.70 12.16
C GLU A 230 42.27 9.66 11.78
N LYS A 231 43.19 9.91 12.70
CA LYS A 231 44.37 10.76 12.46
C LYS A 231 45.32 10.13 11.44
N LEU A 232 45.55 8.82 11.51
CA LEU A 232 46.39 8.09 10.55
C LEU A 232 45.77 8.07 9.14
N ASP A 233 44.44 7.90 9.03
CA ASP A 233 43.73 7.95 7.75
C ASP A 233 43.83 9.35 7.12
N LYS A 234 43.67 10.41 7.93
CA LYS A 234 43.90 11.80 7.50
C LYS A 234 45.35 12.04 7.05
N ALA A 235 46.33 11.52 7.79
CA ALA A 235 47.74 11.62 7.43
C ALA A 235 48.05 10.93 6.11
N LYS A 236 47.43 9.76 5.86
CA LYS A 236 47.54 9.00 4.61
C LYS A 236 46.91 9.73 3.42
N GLN A 237 45.73 10.33 3.58
CA GLN A 237 45.06 11.10 2.53
C GLN A 237 45.85 12.35 2.09
N GLY A 238 46.56 13.00 3.02
CA GLY A 238 47.37 14.18 2.74
C GLY A 238 48.73 13.89 2.08
N LEU A 239 49.16 12.63 2.05
CA LEU A 239 50.51 12.24 1.65
C LEU A 239 50.64 12.14 0.11
N PRO A 240 51.55 12.87 -0.54
CA PRO A 240 51.83 12.67 -1.96
C PRO A 240 52.59 11.36 -2.20
N ASN A 241 52.26 10.63 -3.26
CA ASN A 241 52.95 9.39 -3.64
C ASN A 241 54.31 9.73 -4.28
N ASN A 242 55.38 9.71 -3.49
CA ASN A 242 56.74 9.93 -3.97
C ASN A 242 57.76 9.10 -3.18
N ILE A 243 59.00 9.01 -3.67
CA ILE A 243 60.06 8.21 -3.03
C ILE A 243 60.41 8.78 -1.63
N ALA A 244 60.29 10.09 -1.43
CA ALA A 244 60.59 10.74 -0.15
C ALA A 244 59.55 10.42 0.94
N THR A 245 58.29 10.17 0.57
CA THR A 245 57.18 9.87 1.49
C THR A 245 57.02 8.39 1.78
N ALA A 246 57.72 7.51 1.06
CA ALA A 246 57.65 6.05 1.22
C ALA A 246 57.91 5.59 2.68
N LYS A 247 58.88 6.23 3.37
CA LYS A 247 59.18 5.94 4.78
C LYS A 247 58.02 6.31 5.71
N LEU A 248 57.37 7.45 5.45
CA LEU A 248 56.24 7.93 6.26
C LEU A 248 54.99 7.08 5.99
N ALA A 249 54.76 6.65 4.75
CA ALA A 249 53.71 5.71 4.41
C ALA A 249 53.88 4.35 5.11
N ALA A 250 55.12 3.82 5.14
CA ALA A 250 55.44 2.60 5.87
C ALA A 250 55.21 2.75 7.38
N ARG A 251 55.57 3.90 7.96
CA ARG A 251 55.29 4.21 9.37
C ARG A 251 53.79 4.19 9.67
N ILE A 252 52.98 4.91 8.88
CA ILE A 252 51.51 4.90 9.01
C ILE A 252 50.96 3.47 8.93
N LYS A 253 51.45 2.69 7.97
CA LYS A 253 51.05 1.28 7.79
C LYS A 253 51.35 0.44 9.04
N ASN A 254 52.52 0.63 9.65
CA ASN A 254 52.92 -0.06 10.87
C ASN A 254 52.08 0.37 12.08
N ASP A 255 51.75 1.66 12.22
CA ASP A 255 50.92 2.16 13.31
C ASP A 255 49.48 1.63 13.22
N VAL A 256 48.92 1.58 12.01
CA VAL A 256 47.61 0.97 11.76
C VAL A 256 47.63 -0.52 12.09
N ALA A 257 48.70 -1.23 11.73
CA ALA A 257 48.87 -2.64 12.10
C ALA A 257 48.95 -2.81 13.63
N ALA A 258 49.68 -1.95 14.34
CA ALA A 258 49.74 -1.97 15.80
C ALA A 258 48.39 -1.74 16.47
N ILE A 259 47.53 -0.89 15.88
CA ILE A 259 46.15 -0.69 16.37
C ILE A 259 45.34 -1.99 16.25
N TYR A 260 45.33 -2.62 15.07
CA TYR A 260 44.54 -3.83 14.86
C TYR A 260 45.01 -5.01 15.71
N SER A 261 46.32 -5.19 15.89
CA SER A 261 46.82 -6.26 16.76
C SER A 261 46.41 -6.06 18.22
N ARG A 262 46.51 -4.83 18.76
CA ARG A 262 46.05 -4.51 20.12
C ARG A 262 44.55 -4.68 20.30
N ARG A 263 43.73 -4.23 19.34
CA ARG A 263 42.28 -4.43 19.36
C ARG A 263 41.90 -5.91 19.30
N ALA A 264 42.61 -6.70 18.51
CA ALA A 264 42.38 -8.13 18.43
C ALA A 264 42.66 -8.82 19.77
N LEU A 265 43.77 -8.49 20.43
CA LEU A 265 44.11 -9.01 21.76
C LEU A 265 43.10 -8.57 22.84
N ALA A 266 42.70 -7.30 22.85
CA ALA A 266 41.69 -6.80 23.77
C ALA A 266 40.32 -7.49 23.57
N ALA A 267 39.91 -7.73 22.32
CA ALA A 267 38.70 -8.48 22.01
C ALA A 267 38.79 -9.95 22.44
N LEU A 268 39.98 -10.58 22.33
CA LEU A 268 40.23 -11.93 22.83
C LEU A 268 40.14 -12.01 24.37
N GLU A 269 40.62 -11.00 25.08
CA GLU A 269 40.49 -10.91 26.55
C GLU A 269 39.03 -10.67 26.99
N ALA A 270 38.31 -9.81 26.25
CA ALA A 270 36.89 -9.55 26.46
C ALA A 270 35.97 -10.71 26.04
N ARG A 271 36.54 -11.81 25.51
CA ARG A 271 35.82 -12.99 25.00
C ARG A 271 34.89 -12.69 23.81
N GLU A 272 35.18 -11.62 23.07
CA GLU A 272 34.43 -11.21 21.90
C GLU A 272 35.05 -11.81 20.62
N MET A 273 34.93 -13.12 20.45
CA MET A 273 35.63 -13.89 19.41
C MET A 273 35.32 -13.40 17.97
N THR A 274 34.12 -12.93 17.71
CA THR A 274 33.73 -12.42 16.38
C THR A 274 34.44 -11.11 16.01
N LYS A 275 34.55 -10.18 16.97
CA LYS A 275 35.27 -8.91 16.80
C LYS A 275 36.77 -9.16 16.69
N ALA A 276 37.29 -10.07 17.51
CA ALA A 276 38.68 -10.51 17.42
C ALA A 276 38.98 -10.99 15.99
N ASP A 277 38.24 -11.97 15.46
CA ASP A 277 38.42 -12.53 14.10
C ASP A 277 38.44 -11.44 13.00
N GLY A 278 37.58 -10.43 13.12
CA GLY A 278 37.57 -9.27 12.22
C GLY A 278 38.88 -8.48 12.26
N TYR A 279 39.34 -8.10 13.46
CA TYR A 279 40.60 -7.36 13.62
C TYR A 279 41.84 -8.16 13.17
N ILE A 280 41.84 -9.49 13.33
CA ILE A 280 42.93 -10.36 12.82
C ILE A 280 42.97 -10.34 11.29
N LYS A 281 41.80 -10.40 10.63
CA LYS A 281 41.71 -10.31 9.18
C LYS A 281 42.19 -8.96 8.68
N ASP A 282 41.77 -7.87 9.33
CA ASP A 282 42.21 -6.52 8.98
C ASP A 282 43.72 -6.35 9.17
N PHE A 283 44.29 -6.90 10.25
CA PHE A 283 45.74 -6.93 10.46
C PHE A 283 46.48 -7.68 9.35
N LYS A 284 45.98 -8.87 8.96
CA LYS A 284 46.58 -9.67 7.89
C LYS A 284 46.52 -8.96 6.53
N ASN A 285 45.41 -8.28 6.23
CA ASN A 285 45.23 -7.54 4.97
C ASN A 285 46.21 -6.37 4.81
N LEU A 286 46.83 -5.91 5.90
CA LEU A 286 47.87 -4.90 5.82
C LEU A 286 49.20 -5.46 5.30
N GLU A 287 49.51 -6.76 5.35
CA GLU A 287 50.79 -7.30 4.87
C GLU A 287 52.01 -6.53 5.46
N VAL A 288 52.01 -6.30 6.77
CA VAL A 288 53.10 -5.63 7.50
C VAL A 288 54.04 -6.64 8.14
N ASP A 289 53.48 -7.65 8.82
CA ASP A 289 54.23 -8.72 9.48
C ASP A 289 53.41 -10.02 9.45
N ASP A 290 53.75 -10.90 8.52
CA ASP A 290 53.09 -12.21 8.36
C ASP A 290 53.33 -13.12 9.56
N ALA A 291 54.48 -13.02 10.24
CA ALA A 291 54.79 -13.84 11.40
C ALA A 291 53.93 -13.46 12.60
N ALA A 292 53.78 -12.15 12.85
CA ALA A 292 52.86 -11.65 13.88
C ALA A 292 51.40 -12.01 13.56
N ALA A 293 50.99 -11.93 12.29
CA ALA A 293 49.63 -12.31 11.88
C ALA A 293 49.34 -13.79 12.12
N VAL A 294 50.31 -14.67 11.83
CA VAL A 294 50.21 -16.11 12.09
C VAL A 294 50.17 -16.40 13.59
N ALA A 295 51.02 -15.76 14.39
CA ALA A 295 51.04 -15.94 15.84
C ALA A 295 49.71 -15.52 16.49
N LEU A 296 49.19 -14.37 16.09
CA LEU A 296 47.93 -13.83 16.61
C LEU A 296 46.74 -14.70 16.17
N ARG A 297 46.79 -15.28 14.96
CA ARG A 297 45.80 -16.25 14.51
C ARG A 297 45.84 -17.55 15.32
N ALA A 298 47.04 -18.07 15.59
CA ALA A 298 47.21 -19.27 16.41
C ALA A 298 46.68 -19.07 17.84
N GLU A 299 46.89 -17.88 18.42
CA GLU A 299 46.33 -17.53 19.74
C GLU A 299 44.80 -17.49 19.72
N TYR A 300 44.20 -16.90 18.68
CA TYR A 300 42.75 -16.92 18.49
C TYR A 300 42.19 -18.34 18.36
N ASP A 301 42.81 -19.18 17.53
CA ASP A 301 42.35 -20.55 17.32
C ASP A 301 42.50 -21.40 18.60
N ALA A 302 43.56 -21.16 19.40
CA ALA A 302 43.75 -21.79 20.71
C ALA A 302 42.68 -21.37 21.73
N ARG A 303 42.39 -20.07 21.84
CA ARG A 303 41.32 -19.57 22.73
C ARG A 303 39.94 -20.02 22.27
N LYS A 304 39.71 -20.12 20.96
CA LYS A 304 38.44 -20.64 20.40
C LYS A 304 38.22 -22.12 20.71
N ALA A 305 39.28 -22.91 20.81
CA ALA A 305 39.19 -24.33 21.15
C ALA A 305 38.82 -24.56 22.64
N ASP A 306 39.04 -23.58 23.52
CA ASP A 306 38.68 -23.67 24.94
C ASP A 306 37.17 -23.37 25.16
N PRO A 307 36.38 -24.33 25.71
CA PRO A 307 34.95 -24.12 26.00
C PRO A 307 34.64 -22.94 26.92
N THR A 308 35.62 -22.47 27.72
CA THR A 308 35.46 -21.35 28.65
C THR A 308 35.36 -19.98 27.94
N TYR A 309 35.84 -19.91 26.70
CA TYR A 309 35.87 -18.70 25.87
C TYR A 309 34.83 -18.72 24.73
N GLN A 310 34.05 -19.79 24.63
CA GLN A 310 32.91 -19.88 23.72
C GLN A 310 31.74 -19.10 24.30
N ASN A 311 31.13 -18.21 23.51
CA ASN A 311 29.91 -17.54 23.93
C ASN A 311 28.75 -18.56 23.96
N ILE A 312 27.79 -18.40 24.86
CA ILE A 312 26.56 -19.23 24.90
C ILE A 312 25.79 -19.12 23.58
N ASP A 313 25.90 -17.97 22.89
CA ASP A 313 25.37 -17.77 21.54
C ASP A 313 26.09 -18.61 20.48
N ASP A 314 27.37 -18.98 20.67
CA ASP A 314 28.13 -19.85 19.77
C ASP A 314 27.85 -21.35 20.06
N LEU A 315 27.68 -21.72 21.33
CA LEU A 315 27.31 -23.07 21.75
C LEU A 315 25.86 -23.43 21.35
N SER A 316 24.97 -22.44 21.40
CA SER A 316 23.55 -22.60 21.13
C SER A 316 23.00 -21.37 20.40
N PRO A 317 23.13 -21.32 19.06
CA PRO A 317 22.65 -20.21 18.27
C PRO A 317 21.19 -19.89 18.55
N GLY A 318 20.94 -18.67 19.04
CA GLY A 318 19.60 -18.14 19.29
C GLY A 318 18.98 -18.49 20.66
N LEU A 319 19.71 -19.12 21.59
CA LEU A 319 19.21 -19.36 22.95
C LEU A 319 18.91 -18.05 23.68
N ARG A 320 19.85 -17.10 23.66
CA ARG A 320 19.69 -15.81 24.33
C ARG A 320 18.55 -14.97 23.74
N ALA A 321 18.33 -15.07 22.43
CA ALA A 321 17.20 -14.43 21.76
C ALA A 321 15.86 -15.04 22.21
N LYS A 322 15.80 -16.37 22.41
CA LYS A 322 14.63 -17.06 22.96
C LYS A 322 14.38 -16.65 24.41
N ASP A 323 15.42 -16.61 25.25
CA ASP A 323 15.29 -16.23 26.66
C ASP A 323 14.84 -14.77 26.83
N GLN A 324 15.40 -13.84 26.05
CA GLN A 324 14.93 -12.45 26.00
C GLN A 324 13.47 -12.36 25.56
N LYS A 325 13.06 -13.16 24.57
CA LYS A 325 11.67 -13.18 24.10
C LYS A 325 10.73 -13.69 25.18
N ILE A 326 11.15 -14.70 25.93
CA ILE A 326 10.38 -15.27 27.03
C ILE A 326 10.22 -14.25 28.16
N GLU A 327 11.28 -13.54 28.53
CA GLU A 327 11.22 -12.50 29.54
C GLU A 327 10.26 -11.36 29.14
N GLU A 328 10.32 -10.91 27.89
CA GLU A 328 9.37 -9.94 27.33
C GLU A 328 7.92 -10.43 27.45
N LEU A 329 7.66 -11.69 27.08
CA LEU A 329 6.33 -12.29 27.13
C LEU A 329 5.82 -12.49 28.56
N LEU A 330 6.70 -12.83 29.52
CA LEU A 330 6.34 -12.93 30.93
C LEU A 330 5.95 -11.56 31.51
N VAL A 331 6.72 -10.51 31.22
CA VAL A 331 6.39 -9.14 31.63
C VAL A 331 5.07 -8.68 31.02
N LYS A 332 4.86 -8.95 29.73
CA LYS A 332 3.60 -8.65 29.02
C LYS A 332 2.41 -9.39 29.62
N GLY A 333 2.57 -10.69 29.92
CA GLY A 333 1.55 -11.51 30.54
C GLY A 333 1.16 -10.99 31.93
N ARG A 334 2.15 -10.63 32.75
CA ARG A 334 1.92 -10.05 34.09
C ARG A 334 1.21 -8.71 34.02
N ALA A 335 1.63 -7.83 33.10
CA ALA A 335 1.00 -6.53 32.93
C ALA A 335 -0.48 -6.69 32.54
N ARG A 336 -0.78 -7.52 31.53
CA ARG A 336 -2.17 -7.79 31.11
C ARG A 336 -3.01 -8.38 32.21
N TYR A 337 -2.45 -9.32 32.99
CA TYR A 337 -3.12 -9.90 34.15
C TYR A 337 -3.49 -8.83 35.19
N LEU A 338 -2.58 -7.90 35.51
CA LEU A 338 -2.83 -6.80 36.46
C LEU A 338 -3.85 -5.78 35.93
N TYR A 339 -3.88 -5.56 34.62
CA TYR A 339 -4.89 -4.71 33.97
C TYR A 339 -6.27 -5.36 33.83
N GLY A 340 -6.41 -6.65 34.15
CA GLY A 340 -7.68 -7.40 34.03
C GLY A 340 -7.94 -7.96 32.63
N ASP A 341 -6.98 -7.87 31.70
CA ASP A 341 -7.03 -8.54 30.39
C ASP A 341 -6.60 -10.00 30.53
N TYR A 342 -7.49 -10.83 31.07
CA TYR A 342 -7.22 -12.23 31.37
C TYR A 342 -7.04 -13.10 30.12
N THR A 343 -7.73 -12.80 29.03
CA THR A 343 -7.59 -13.52 27.75
C THR A 343 -6.24 -13.22 27.11
N GLY A 344 -5.87 -11.94 27.01
CA GLY A 344 -4.58 -11.52 26.48
C GLY A 344 -3.40 -11.94 27.34
N ALA A 345 -3.57 -12.05 28.67
CA ALA A 345 -2.56 -12.61 29.57
C ALA A 345 -2.38 -14.12 29.34
N LEU A 346 -3.48 -14.87 29.19
CA LEU A 346 -3.44 -16.32 28.99
C LEU A 346 -2.73 -16.68 27.67
N ASP A 347 -2.97 -15.91 26.61
CA ASP A 347 -2.27 -16.11 25.33
C ASP A 347 -0.77 -15.82 25.41
N ALA A 348 -0.36 -14.76 26.12
CA ALA A 348 1.07 -14.48 26.36
C ALA A 348 1.74 -15.63 27.14
N TYR A 349 1.08 -16.19 28.16
CA TYR A 349 1.60 -17.34 28.90
C TYR A 349 1.59 -18.64 28.08
N ARG A 350 0.66 -18.83 27.15
CA ARG A 350 0.70 -19.95 26.19
C ARG A 350 1.90 -19.83 25.26
N GLU A 351 2.18 -18.63 24.77
CA GLU A 351 3.34 -18.35 23.92
C GLU A 351 4.65 -18.65 24.66
N VAL A 352 4.78 -18.26 25.93
CA VAL A 352 5.94 -18.65 26.77
C VAL A 352 6.13 -20.17 26.82
N LEU A 353 5.04 -20.93 26.95
CA LEU A 353 5.10 -22.40 27.00
C LEU A 353 5.46 -23.05 25.66
N GLN A 354 5.31 -22.35 24.54
CA GLN A 354 5.81 -22.83 23.24
C GLN A 354 7.33 -22.77 23.18
N TYR A 355 7.95 -21.75 23.79
CA TYR A 355 9.42 -21.61 23.84
C TYR A 355 10.05 -22.41 24.98
N GLN A 356 9.43 -22.41 26.17
CA GLN A 356 9.85 -23.17 27.35
C GLN A 356 8.67 -23.97 27.93
N PRO A 357 8.47 -25.22 27.48
CA PRO A 357 7.37 -26.08 27.95
C PRO A 357 7.34 -26.33 29.47
N ASN A 358 8.49 -26.17 30.13
CA ASN A 358 8.67 -26.40 31.57
C ASN A 358 8.71 -25.12 32.41
N ASN A 359 8.35 -23.96 31.85
CA ASN A 359 8.29 -22.71 32.61
C ASN A 359 7.19 -22.77 33.70
N SER A 360 7.62 -22.75 34.97
CA SER A 360 6.74 -22.89 36.14
C SER A 360 5.83 -21.68 36.35
N GLU A 361 6.34 -20.48 36.06
CA GLU A 361 5.62 -19.23 36.24
C GLU A 361 4.42 -19.14 35.30
N ALA A 362 4.63 -19.38 34.01
CA ALA A 362 3.56 -19.34 33.02
C ALA A 362 2.42 -20.33 33.35
N LYS A 363 2.78 -21.55 33.80
CA LYS A 363 1.80 -22.55 34.27
C LYS A 363 1.03 -22.07 35.49
N ALA A 364 1.70 -21.48 36.47
CA ALA A 364 1.06 -20.96 37.68
C ALA A 364 0.03 -19.86 37.36
N PHE A 365 0.37 -18.91 36.48
CA PHE A 365 -0.56 -17.86 36.09
C PHE A 365 -1.74 -18.38 35.25
N GLN A 366 -1.54 -19.38 34.37
CA GLN A 366 -2.65 -19.99 33.66
C GLN A 366 -3.69 -20.63 34.61
N VAL A 367 -3.24 -21.35 35.64
CA VAL A 367 -4.13 -21.94 36.64
C VAL A 367 -4.87 -20.84 37.41
N ARG A 368 -4.15 -19.81 37.87
CA ARG A 368 -4.74 -18.69 38.60
C ARG A 368 -5.80 -17.94 37.79
N ILE A 369 -5.51 -17.66 36.52
CA ILE A 369 -6.46 -16.99 35.61
C ILE A 369 -7.72 -17.85 35.43
N ARG A 370 -7.56 -19.15 35.19
CA ARG A 370 -8.72 -20.04 35.01
C ARG A 370 -9.59 -20.13 36.26
N GLN A 371 -8.97 -20.18 37.44
CA GLN A 371 -9.70 -20.18 38.70
C GLN A 371 -10.48 -18.87 38.88
N PHE A 372 -9.83 -17.72 38.67
CA PHE A 372 -10.47 -16.40 38.76
C PHE A 372 -11.64 -16.24 37.77
N VAL A 373 -11.45 -16.70 36.52
CA VAL A 373 -12.51 -16.66 35.50
C VAL A 373 -13.66 -17.60 35.86
N SER A 374 -13.37 -18.77 36.44
CA SER A 374 -14.39 -19.72 36.88
C SER A 374 -15.25 -19.15 38.02
N GLU A 375 -14.62 -18.56 39.03
CA GLU A 375 -15.29 -17.98 40.20
C GLU A 375 -16.19 -16.79 39.82
N ASN A 376 -15.79 -15.98 38.83
CA ASN A 376 -16.56 -14.82 38.37
C ASN A 376 -17.42 -15.10 37.11
N SER A 377 -17.48 -16.34 36.62
CA SER A 377 -18.07 -16.71 35.32
C SER A 377 -19.53 -16.27 35.15
N GLY A 378 -20.35 -16.26 36.21
CA GLY A 378 -21.76 -15.87 36.13
C GLY A 378 -21.99 -14.40 35.73
N ALA A 379 -21.17 -13.48 36.23
CA ALA A 379 -21.27 -12.06 35.90
C ALA A 379 -20.64 -11.74 34.53
N TRP A 380 -19.51 -12.38 34.21
CA TRP A 380 -18.82 -12.18 32.93
C TRP A 380 -19.60 -12.78 31.76
N ASN A 381 -20.18 -13.97 31.92
CA ASN A 381 -21.04 -14.56 30.89
C ASN A 381 -22.24 -13.65 30.60
N ARG A 382 -22.86 -13.04 31.63
CA ARG A 382 -23.94 -12.04 31.41
C ARG A 382 -23.44 -10.81 30.67
N GLY A 383 -22.27 -10.27 31.03
CA GLY A 383 -21.67 -9.13 30.34
C GLY A 383 -21.34 -9.42 28.87
N VAL A 384 -20.78 -10.60 28.59
CA VAL A 384 -20.45 -11.06 27.23
C VAL A 384 -21.73 -11.33 26.43
N THR A 385 -22.74 -11.99 27.01
CA THR A 385 -24.03 -12.21 26.34
C THR A 385 -24.75 -10.90 26.08
N LYS A 386 -24.79 -9.98 27.04
CA LYS A 386 -25.37 -8.63 26.87
C LYS A 386 -24.63 -7.83 25.80
N GLY A 387 -23.29 -7.86 25.83
CA GLY A 387 -22.45 -7.23 24.81
C GLY A 387 -22.70 -7.81 23.42
N LYS A 388 -22.77 -9.14 23.29
CA LYS A 388 -23.08 -9.81 22.02
C LYS A 388 -24.50 -9.50 21.54
N MET A 389 -25.48 -9.43 22.44
CA MET A 389 -26.85 -9.05 22.08
C MET A 389 -26.93 -7.58 21.64
N PHE A 390 -26.20 -6.66 22.27
CA PHE A 390 -26.11 -5.29 21.78
C PHE A 390 -25.37 -5.16 20.45
N GLU A 391 -24.33 -5.96 20.22
CA GLU A 391 -23.66 -6.02 18.92
C GLU A 391 -24.59 -6.55 17.83
N LEU A 392 -25.33 -7.63 18.09
CA LEU A 392 -26.34 -8.16 17.18
C LEU A 392 -27.49 -7.16 16.98
N LEU A 393 -27.86 -6.42 18.01
CA LEU A 393 -28.81 -5.32 17.92
C LEU A 393 -28.27 -4.24 16.99
N ASP A 394 -27.06 -3.73 17.21
CA ASP A 394 -26.43 -2.72 16.36
C ASP A 394 -26.30 -3.21 14.92
N GLU A 395 -25.92 -4.46 14.69
CA GLU A 395 -25.88 -5.08 13.37
C GLU A 395 -27.27 -5.15 12.73
N SER A 396 -28.29 -5.51 13.50
CA SER A 396 -29.67 -5.50 13.01
C SER A 396 -30.17 -4.08 12.74
N TRP A 397 -29.70 -3.06 13.46
CA TRP A 397 -30.09 -1.66 13.29
C TRP A 397 -29.35 -0.95 12.16
N LYS A 398 -28.20 -1.46 11.73
CA LYS A 398 -27.60 -1.03 10.47
C LYS A 398 -28.62 -1.24 9.37
N LEU A 399 -28.90 -0.17 8.61
CA LEU A 399 -29.71 -0.33 7.41
C LEU A 399 -29.03 -1.39 6.54
N PRO A 400 -29.79 -2.31 5.91
CA PRO A 400 -29.20 -3.19 4.93
C PRO A 400 -28.47 -2.30 3.93
N GLU A 401 -27.16 -2.47 3.81
CA GLU A 401 -26.39 -1.78 2.79
C GLU A 401 -27.02 -2.18 1.47
N VAL A 402 -27.80 -1.27 0.89
CA VAL A 402 -28.17 -1.38 -0.51
C VAL A 402 -26.84 -1.18 -1.21
N TYR A 403 -26.14 -2.29 -1.46
CA TYR A 403 -25.25 -2.34 -2.58
C TYR A 403 -26.14 -2.05 -3.78
N ASN A 404 -26.27 -0.77 -4.10
CA ASN A 404 -26.18 -0.37 -5.48
C ASN A 404 -24.81 -0.89 -5.91
N ARG A 405 -24.72 -2.19 -6.18
CA ARG A 405 -24.05 -2.63 -7.38
C ARG A 405 -24.94 -2.06 -8.49
N GLU A 406 -24.86 -0.73 -8.66
CA GLU A 406 -24.38 -0.26 -9.93
C GLU A 406 -23.21 -1.19 -10.21
N VAL A 407 -23.50 -2.21 -11.01
CA VAL A 407 -22.54 -2.59 -12.00
C VAL A 407 -22.37 -1.27 -12.75
N VAL A 408 -21.54 -0.37 -12.20
CA VAL A 408 -20.54 0.34 -12.96
C VAL A 408 -19.83 -0.82 -13.60
N GLY A 409 -20.43 -1.30 -14.69
CA GLY A 409 -19.70 -2.05 -15.66
C GLY A 409 -18.51 -1.15 -15.84
N THR A 410 -17.35 -1.72 -15.66
CA THR A 410 -16.15 -1.26 -16.36
C THR A 410 -16.38 -1.38 -17.87
N THR A 411 -17.52 -0.92 -18.38
CA THR A 411 -17.76 -0.36 -19.69
C THR A 411 -17.35 1.12 -19.62
N GLY A 412 -16.14 1.36 -19.11
CA GLY A 412 -15.35 2.54 -19.41
C GLY A 412 -14.51 2.34 -20.67
N LYS A 413 -14.77 1.27 -21.42
CA LYS A 413 -14.72 1.35 -22.87
C LYS A 413 -16.16 1.58 -23.29
N THR A 414 -16.49 2.85 -23.45
CA THR A 414 -17.55 3.25 -24.36
C THR A 414 -17.43 2.42 -25.64
N ASP A 415 -18.56 2.05 -26.22
CA ASP A 415 -18.70 1.54 -27.58
C ASP A 415 -18.34 2.66 -28.60
N THR A 416 -17.30 3.44 -28.28
CA THR A 416 -16.71 4.47 -29.12
C THR A 416 -15.71 3.78 -30.00
N ASP A 417 -15.91 3.90 -31.31
CA ASP A 417 -14.97 3.42 -32.32
C ASP A 417 -13.54 3.86 -31.93
N PRO A 418 -12.55 2.95 -31.86
CA PRO A 418 -11.18 3.26 -31.46
C PRO A 418 -10.55 4.40 -32.28
N THR A 419 -11.06 4.67 -33.48
CA THR A 419 -10.65 5.80 -34.31
C THR A 419 -11.07 7.15 -33.73
N ILE A 420 -12.21 7.25 -33.03
CA ILE A 420 -12.65 8.48 -32.34
C ILE A 420 -11.66 8.84 -31.22
N ASP A 421 -11.25 7.85 -30.44
CA ASP A 421 -10.28 8.05 -29.35
C ASP A 421 -8.90 8.43 -29.89
N LYS A 422 -8.50 7.87 -31.04
CA LYS A 422 -7.29 8.27 -31.77
C LYS A 422 -7.37 9.73 -32.25
N LEU A 423 -8.47 10.16 -32.86
CA LEU A 423 -8.68 11.55 -33.29
C LEU A 423 -8.61 12.56 -32.13
N ARG A 424 -9.07 12.16 -30.94
CA ARG A 424 -9.04 13.00 -29.73
C ARG A 424 -7.66 13.09 -29.10
N SER A 425 -6.92 11.98 -29.11
CA SER A 425 -5.62 11.87 -28.45
C SER A 425 -4.48 12.54 -29.23
N ILE A 426 -4.59 12.63 -30.56
CA ILE A 426 -3.59 13.29 -31.40
C ILE A 426 -3.79 14.81 -31.32
N THR A 427 -2.88 15.49 -30.63
CA THR A 427 -2.83 16.96 -30.54
C THR A 427 -1.75 17.51 -31.47
N VAL A 428 -2.12 18.44 -32.35
CA VAL A 428 -1.20 19.03 -33.33
C VAL A 428 -0.81 20.45 -32.90
N PRO A 429 0.50 20.77 -32.79
CA PRO A 429 0.97 22.08 -32.34
C PRO A 429 0.57 23.23 -33.27
N GLU A 430 0.77 23.09 -34.57
CA GLU A 430 0.43 24.10 -35.57
C GLU A 430 0.08 23.44 -36.91
N ILE A 431 -1.05 23.85 -37.49
CA ILE A 431 -1.50 23.47 -38.83
C ILE A 431 -1.73 24.76 -39.61
N ASN A 432 -1.02 24.91 -40.73
CA ASN A 432 -1.13 26.09 -41.59
C ASN A 432 -1.49 25.62 -43.00
N ILE A 433 -2.72 25.92 -43.42
CA ILE A 433 -3.27 25.60 -44.74
C ILE A 433 -3.60 26.93 -45.42
N ARG A 434 -2.92 27.24 -46.52
CA ARG A 434 -3.11 28.50 -47.26
C ARG A 434 -3.49 28.18 -48.70
N ASP A 435 -4.73 28.53 -49.06
CA ASP A 435 -5.31 28.39 -50.40
C ASP A 435 -5.06 27.02 -51.04
N MET A 436 -5.21 25.96 -50.23
CA MET A 436 -4.95 24.60 -50.65
C MET A 436 -6.27 23.92 -51.07
N PRO A 437 -6.31 23.14 -52.18
CA PRO A 437 -7.47 22.31 -52.50
C PRO A 437 -7.84 21.37 -51.35
N PHE A 438 -9.13 21.15 -51.09
CA PHE A 438 -9.61 20.33 -49.98
C PHE A 438 -8.96 18.95 -49.90
N ASP A 439 -8.81 18.26 -51.04
CA ASP A 439 -8.14 16.95 -51.11
C ASP A 439 -6.67 17.00 -50.67
N ARG A 440 -5.96 18.07 -51.03
CA ARG A 440 -4.57 18.31 -50.59
C ARG A 440 -4.49 18.65 -49.11
N ALA A 441 -5.46 19.40 -48.59
CA ALA A 441 -5.56 19.71 -47.17
C ALA A 441 -5.80 18.45 -46.32
N ILE A 442 -6.65 17.52 -46.78
CA ILE A 442 -6.85 16.23 -46.13
C ILE A 442 -5.58 15.36 -46.21
N THR A 443 -4.89 15.33 -47.36
CA THR A 443 -3.61 14.62 -47.49
C THR A 443 -2.55 15.17 -46.51
N GLN A 444 -2.51 16.48 -46.30
CA GLN A 444 -1.63 17.10 -45.30
C GLN A 444 -2.01 16.67 -43.88
N LEU A 445 -3.31 16.58 -43.55
CA LEU A 445 -3.78 16.07 -42.26
C LEU A 445 -3.42 14.60 -42.04
N ILE A 446 -3.45 13.76 -43.08
CA ILE A 446 -3.03 12.36 -43.00
C ILE A 446 -1.56 12.28 -42.58
N ASN A 447 -0.68 13.05 -43.25
CA ASN A 447 0.76 13.08 -42.91
C ASN A 447 1.01 13.61 -41.49
N ILE A 448 0.30 14.67 -41.11
CA ILE A 448 0.37 15.23 -39.75
C ILE A 448 -0.11 14.18 -38.73
N SER A 449 -1.21 13.49 -39.00
CA SER A 449 -1.76 12.46 -38.11
C SER A 449 -0.76 11.33 -37.87
N GLN A 450 0.00 10.94 -38.91
CA GLN A 450 1.03 9.90 -38.78
C GLN A 450 2.21 10.36 -37.92
N SER A 451 2.64 11.62 -38.07
CA SER A 451 3.80 12.16 -37.35
C SER A 451 3.54 12.44 -35.86
N TYR A 452 2.29 12.73 -35.48
CA TYR A 452 1.91 13.07 -34.10
C TYR A 452 1.14 11.95 -33.39
N ASP A 453 1.01 10.78 -34.03
CA ASP A 453 0.47 9.56 -33.43
C ASP A 453 1.58 8.78 -32.70
N LYS A 454 1.29 8.30 -31.49
CA LYS A 454 2.23 7.50 -30.68
C LYS A 454 2.61 6.19 -31.36
N GLU A 455 1.73 5.64 -32.19
CA GLU A 455 1.95 4.38 -32.91
C GLU A 455 2.55 4.59 -34.31
N ASN A 456 2.75 5.84 -34.77
CA ASN A 456 3.15 6.21 -36.14
C ASN A 456 2.26 5.60 -37.25
N LYS A 457 1.01 5.24 -36.94
CA LYS A 457 0.05 4.67 -37.91
C LYS A 457 -0.86 5.72 -38.50
N GLY A 458 -1.14 6.79 -37.75
CA GLY A 458 -2.03 7.88 -38.18
C GLY A 458 -3.48 7.41 -38.32
N VAL A 459 -4.31 8.25 -38.97
CA VAL A 459 -5.72 7.93 -39.24
C VAL A 459 -5.99 7.94 -40.74
N ASN A 460 -6.63 6.88 -41.25
CA ASN A 460 -7.00 6.78 -42.65
C ASN A 460 -8.21 7.65 -42.96
N MET A 461 -8.02 8.62 -43.87
CA MET A 461 -9.07 9.54 -44.32
C MET A 461 -9.28 9.39 -45.82
N VAL A 462 -10.54 9.24 -46.24
CA VAL A 462 -10.94 9.11 -47.64
C VAL A 462 -12.00 10.15 -47.96
N VAL A 463 -11.72 11.00 -48.95
CA VAL A 463 -12.69 11.96 -49.48
C VAL A 463 -13.50 11.31 -50.58
N ILE A 464 -14.82 11.25 -50.39
CA ILE A 464 -15.79 10.77 -51.38
C ILE A 464 -16.60 11.98 -51.85
N ASP A 465 -16.14 12.59 -52.94
CA ASP A 465 -16.78 13.75 -53.56
C ASP A 465 -17.34 13.36 -54.95
N PRO A 466 -18.59 12.87 -55.03
CA PRO A 466 -19.20 12.45 -56.30
C PRO A 466 -19.39 13.62 -57.28
N ASP A 467 -19.55 14.84 -56.76
CA ASP A 467 -19.80 16.06 -57.54
C ASP A 467 -18.51 16.77 -57.97
N ARG A 468 -17.34 16.29 -57.53
CA ARG A 468 -16.00 16.89 -57.77
C ARG A 468 -15.94 18.39 -57.46
N LYS A 469 -16.58 18.83 -56.38
CA LYS A 469 -16.60 20.23 -55.93
C LYS A 469 -15.21 20.74 -55.50
N ASN A 470 -14.40 19.89 -54.85
CA ASN A 470 -13.02 20.15 -54.36
C ASN A 470 -12.66 21.63 -54.08
N PRO A 471 -13.35 22.31 -53.13
CA PRO A 471 -13.15 23.73 -52.85
C PRO A 471 -11.78 24.02 -52.19
N SER A 472 -11.31 25.26 -52.25
CA SER A 472 -10.07 25.70 -51.59
C SER A 472 -10.31 26.00 -50.11
N VAL A 473 -9.38 25.58 -49.25
CA VAL A 473 -9.39 25.80 -47.79
C VAL A 473 -8.27 26.75 -47.41
N ASN A 474 -8.57 27.69 -46.50
CA ASN A 474 -7.58 28.59 -45.91
C ASN A 474 -7.86 28.73 -44.40
N MET A 475 -6.95 28.21 -43.57
CA MET A 475 -7.07 28.25 -42.10
C MET A 475 -5.72 28.01 -41.40
N THR A 476 -5.54 28.68 -40.24
CA THR A 476 -4.42 28.45 -39.32
C THR A 476 -4.93 27.97 -37.96
N LEU A 477 -4.51 26.79 -37.53
CA LEU A 477 -4.90 26.19 -36.24
C LEU A 477 -3.66 26.01 -35.35
N ARG A 478 -3.79 26.28 -34.05
CA ARG A 478 -2.73 26.09 -33.04
C ARG A 478 -3.24 25.25 -31.88
N ASN A 479 -2.47 24.26 -31.46
CA ASN A 479 -2.75 23.39 -30.31
C ASN A 479 -4.18 22.81 -30.30
N VAL A 480 -4.56 22.16 -31.39
CA VAL A 480 -5.89 21.54 -31.56
C VAL A 480 -5.78 20.02 -31.65
N SER A 481 -6.81 19.31 -31.21
CA SER A 481 -6.93 17.89 -31.50
C SER A 481 -7.25 17.66 -32.97
N LEU A 482 -6.85 16.50 -33.50
CA LEU A 482 -7.13 16.14 -34.89
C LEU A 482 -8.64 16.09 -35.19
N GLU A 483 -9.47 15.67 -34.22
CA GLU A 483 -10.95 15.75 -34.28
C GLU A 483 -11.45 17.18 -34.53
N LYS A 484 -10.91 18.17 -33.81
CA LYS A 484 -11.32 19.57 -33.99
C LYS A 484 -10.78 20.15 -35.31
N ALA A 485 -9.58 19.75 -35.71
CA ALA A 485 -8.99 20.19 -36.96
C ALA A 485 -9.81 19.70 -38.16
N ILE A 486 -10.17 18.42 -38.22
CA ILE A 486 -10.98 17.86 -39.31
C ILE A 486 -12.38 18.47 -39.33
N ASP A 487 -13.05 18.60 -38.18
CA ASP A 487 -14.39 19.19 -38.08
C ASP A 487 -14.43 20.63 -38.61
N LEU A 488 -13.45 21.47 -38.27
CA LEU A 488 -13.38 22.84 -38.75
C LEU A 488 -13.08 22.91 -40.26
N ILE A 489 -12.20 22.04 -40.75
CA ILE A 489 -11.84 21.97 -42.17
C ILE A 489 -13.02 21.47 -43.01
N THR A 490 -13.77 20.46 -42.56
CA THR A 490 -14.96 19.95 -43.26
C THR A 490 -16.13 20.94 -43.21
N LYS A 491 -16.31 21.66 -42.10
CA LYS A 491 -17.33 22.71 -41.97
C LYS A 491 -17.12 23.89 -42.91
N GLN A 492 -15.87 24.32 -43.14
CA GLN A 492 -15.56 25.42 -44.05
C GLN A 492 -16.02 25.15 -45.49
N VAL A 493 -16.13 23.87 -45.87
CA VAL A 493 -16.46 23.43 -47.24
C VAL A 493 -17.84 22.78 -47.38
N ASN A 494 -18.66 22.72 -46.32
CA ASN A 494 -19.94 22.01 -46.25
C ASN A 494 -19.85 20.49 -46.50
N PHE A 495 -18.82 19.87 -45.93
CA PHE A 495 -18.68 18.41 -45.88
C PHE A 495 -18.94 17.91 -44.45
N THR A 496 -19.41 16.69 -44.34
CA THR A 496 -19.53 15.92 -43.10
C THR A 496 -18.61 14.71 -43.15
N TYR A 497 -18.18 14.23 -42.00
CA TYR A 497 -17.41 13.00 -41.91
C TYR A 497 -18.16 11.96 -41.08
N THR A 498 -18.04 10.70 -41.48
CA THR A 498 -18.53 9.54 -40.73
C THR A 498 -17.40 8.55 -40.59
N ILE A 499 -17.37 7.84 -39.46
CA ILE A 499 -16.36 6.81 -39.22
C ILE A 499 -16.99 5.47 -39.53
N ASN A 500 -16.36 4.72 -40.43
CA ASN A 500 -16.82 3.40 -40.87
C ASN A 500 -15.65 2.43 -40.79
N GLN A 501 -15.73 1.43 -39.89
CA GLN A 501 -14.72 0.39 -39.70
C GLN A 501 -13.29 0.93 -39.56
N GLY A 502 -13.12 2.03 -38.81
CA GLY A 502 -11.83 2.66 -38.58
C GLY A 502 -11.30 3.54 -39.72
N ILE A 503 -12.05 3.74 -40.80
CA ILE A 503 -11.77 4.69 -41.88
C ILE A 503 -12.67 5.92 -41.73
N LEU A 504 -12.10 7.12 -41.87
CA LEU A 504 -12.85 8.37 -41.97
C LEU A 504 -13.32 8.58 -43.40
N GLU A 505 -14.62 8.45 -43.62
CA GLU A 505 -15.28 8.76 -44.88
C GLU A 505 -15.81 10.19 -44.83
N ILE A 506 -15.34 11.04 -45.73
CA ILE A 506 -15.72 12.46 -45.81
C ILE A 506 -16.62 12.65 -47.04
N ARG A 507 -17.83 13.18 -46.85
CA ARG A 507 -18.87 13.36 -47.88
C ARG A 507 -19.46 14.77 -47.87
N PRO A 508 -19.99 15.28 -48.98
CA PRO A 508 -20.75 16.54 -48.98
C PRO A 508 -22.04 16.40 -48.15
N ASP A 509 -22.39 17.42 -47.36
CA ASP A 509 -23.58 17.39 -46.51
C ASP A 509 -24.87 17.49 -47.34
N SER A 510 -25.75 16.48 -47.24
CA SER A 510 -27.08 16.46 -47.85
C SER A 510 -28.14 16.50 -46.75
N GLY A 511 -28.59 17.69 -46.34
CA GLY A 511 -29.47 17.89 -45.18
C GLY A 511 -30.63 16.89 -45.05
N SER A 512 -30.74 16.22 -43.90
CA SER A 512 -31.59 15.03 -43.70
C SER A 512 -33.00 15.34 -43.14
N ASN A 513 -34.03 14.83 -43.83
CA ASN A 513 -35.38 14.56 -43.30
C ASN A 513 -35.64 13.04 -43.33
N ASP A 514 -34.66 12.22 -42.94
CA ASP A 514 -34.85 10.77 -42.84
C ASP A 514 -35.61 10.44 -41.54
N LEU A 515 -36.82 9.91 -41.71
CA LEU A 515 -37.60 9.31 -40.62
C LEU A 515 -37.12 7.87 -40.44
N GLU A 516 -36.73 7.52 -39.23
CA GLU A 516 -36.33 6.16 -38.85
C GLU A 516 -37.39 5.55 -37.92
N THR A 517 -37.49 4.22 -37.91
CA THR A 517 -38.36 3.49 -36.96
C THR A 517 -37.50 2.73 -35.97
N GLU A 518 -37.75 2.92 -34.69
CA GLU A 518 -37.01 2.27 -33.61
C GLU A 518 -37.94 1.60 -32.59
N PHE A 519 -37.45 0.53 -31.99
CA PHE A 519 -38.14 -0.28 -30.99
C PHE A 519 -37.56 -0.01 -29.60
N PHE A 520 -38.41 0.45 -28.68
CA PHE A 520 -38.02 0.72 -27.29
C PHE A 520 -38.71 -0.27 -26.34
N PRO A 521 -37.96 -1.02 -25.52
CA PRO A 521 -38.57 -1.83 -24.48
C PRO A 521 -39.18 -0.93 -23.40
N LEU A 522 -40.41 -1.23 -22.99
CA LEU A 522 -41.14 -0.48 -21.97
C LEU A 522 -41.85 -1.44 -21.00
N SER A 523 -41.56 -1.31 -19.71
CA SER A 523 -42.22 -2.12 -18.68
C SER A 523 -43.62 -1.59 -18.35
N SER A 524 -44.53 -2.48 -17.93
CA SER A 524 -45.89 -2.09 -17.52
C SER A 524 -45.90 -1.13 -16.32
N ALA A 525 -44.87 -1.18 -15.46
CA ALA A 525 -44.71 -0.24 -14.35
C ALA A 525 -44.35 1.18 -14.84
N ALA A 526 -43.47 1.28 -15.84
CA ALA A 526 -43.13 2.54 -16.49
C ALA A 526 -44.35 3.13 -17.22
N GLU A 527 -45.13 2.30 -17.92
CA GLU A 527 -46.41 2.69 -18.52
C GLU A 527 -47.37 3.29 -17.49
N THR A 528 -47.59 2.63 -16.35
CA THR A 528 -48.50 3.15 -15.32
C THR A 528 -48.03 4.50 -14.76
N LYS A 529 -46.71 4.68 -14.59
CA LYS A 529 -46.13 5.98 -14.18
C LYS A 529 -46.31 7.08 -15.23
N MET A 530 -46.18 6.76 -16.52
CA MET A 530 -46.30 7.76 -17.60
C MET A 530 -47.75 8.13 -17.91
N THR A 531 -48.66 7.16 -17.85
CA THR A 531 -50.07 7.36 -18.18
C THR A 531 -50.88 7.87 -16.99
N GLY A 532 -50.43 7.61 -15.75
CA GLY A 532 -51.14 7.99 -14.52
C GLY A 532 -52.48 7.27 -14.34
N LEU A 533 -52.83 6.32 -15.22
CA LEU A 533 -54.03 5.51 -15.11
C LEU A 533 -53.80 4.39 -14.09
N ASN A 534 -54.26 4.61 -12.85
CA ASN A 534 -54.43 3.52 -11.90
C ASN A 534 -55.49 2.56 -12.44
N THR A 535 -55.08 1.39 -12.92
CA THR A 535 -55.97 0.30 -13.38
C THR A 535 -56.83 -0.35 -12.27
N GLY A 536 -56.95 0.29 -11.11
CA GLY A 536 -57.72 -0.20 -9.95
C GLY A 536 -58.79 0.78 -9.44
N VAL A 537 -58.98 1.93 -10.06
CA VAL A 537 -60.05 2.88 -9.67
C VAL A 537 -60.77 3.34 -10.93
N SER A 538 -62.00 2.85 -11.12
CA SER A 538 -62.96 3.45 -12.03
C SER A 538 -63.08 4.93 -11.65
N SER A 539 -62.56 5.81 -12.50
CA SER A 539 -62.86 7.23 -12.39
C SER A 539 -64.36 7.39 -12.61
N SER A 540 -65.06 7.83 -11.56
CA SER A 540 -66.45 8.25 -11.63
C SER A 540 -66.52 9.54 -12.44
N SER A 541 -66.54 9.42 -13.78
CA SER A 541 -67.04 10.48 -14.63
C SER A 541 -68.56 10.41 -14.62
N THR A 542 -69.17 11.46 -14.10
CA THR A 542 -70.60 11.74 -14.12
C THR A 542 -71.15 11.66 -15.55
N GLY A 543 -72.18 10.85 -15.77
CA GLY A 543 -73.09 10.99 -16.92
C GLY A 543 -73.14 9.80 -17.89
N GLY A 544 -74.24 9.03 -17.82
CA GLY A 544 -74.70 8.18 -18.92
C GLY A 544 -74.13 6.77 -18.95
N ALA A 545 -74.90 5.80 -18.44
CA ALA A 545 -74.62 4.38 -18.58
C ALA A 545 -74.61 3.97 -20.06
N ALA A 546 -73.45 3.55 -20.58
CA ALA A 546 -73.39 2.80 -21.83
C ALA A 546 -73.93 1.39 -21.57
N ASN A 547 -75.11 1.10 -22.14
CA ASN A 547 -75.80 -0.16 -21.97
C ASN A 547 -75.07 -1.28 -22.75
N PRO A 548 -74.57 -2.36 -22.12
CA PRO A 548 -73.76 -3.40 -22.78
C PRO A 548 -74.57 -4.38 -23.66
N PHE A 549 -75.87 -4.13 -23.84
CA PHE A 549 -76.77 -4.93 -24.69
C PHE A 549 -77.40 -4.14 -25.84
N GLY A 550 -76.87 -2.97 -26.19
CA GLY A 550 -77.30 -2.23 -27.38
C GLY A 550 -76.84 -2.94 -28.66
N ALA A 551 -77.79 -3.37 -29.50
CA ALA A 551 -77.51 -4.02 -30.77
C ALA A 551 -76.65 -3.14 -31.67
N SER A 552 -75.56 -3.73 -32.19
CA SER A 552 -74.67 -3.13 -33.18
C SER A 552 -75.47 -2.79 -34.45
N SER A 553 -75.78 -1.51 -34.64
CA SER A 553 -76.19 -0.98 -35.94
C SER A 553 -74.93 -0.83 -36.79
N THR A 554 -74.78 -1.75 -37.74
CA THR A 554 -73.77 -1.69 -38.80
C THR A 554 -73.99 -0.45 -39.66
N THR A 555 -73.10 0.52 -39.55
CA THR A 555 -72.87 1.52 -40.60
C THR A 555 -71.42 1.99 -40.48
N GLY A 556 -70.68 1.80 -41.57
CA GLY A 556 -69.23 1.85 -41.58
C GLY A 556 -68.61 3.25 -41.58
N ALA A 557 -67.27 3.21 -41.66
CA ALA A 557 -66.30 4.26 -41.90
C ALA A 557 -65.68 4.93 -40.64
N GLY A 558 -64.54 4.37 -40.23
CA GLY A 558 -63.36 5.17 -39.86
C GLY A 558 -63.26 5.73 -38.45
N SER A 559 -63.15 4.87 -37.43
CA SER A 559 -62.40 5.22 -36.22
C SER A 559 -61.34 4.15 -36.00
N GLY A 560 -60.06 4.49 -36.22
CA GLY A 560 -58.96 3.61 -35.85
C GLY A 560 -59.05 3.24 -34.38
N ASP A 561 -58.69 2.01 -34.03
CA ASP A 561 -58.56 1.53 -32.65
C ASP A 561 -57.71 2.51 -31.82
N VAL A 562 -58.37 3.41 -31.08
CA VAL A 562 -57.68 4.33 -30.17
C VAL A 562 -57.38 3.55 -28.89
N ASN A 563 -56.22 2.92 -28.83
CA ASN A 563 -55.73 2.33 -27.59
C ASN A 563 -55.45 3.49 -26.58
N PRO A 564 -56.21 3.62 -25.47
CA PRO A 564 -56.06 4.74 -24.53
C PRO A 564 -54.66 4.83 -23.92
N ARG A 565 -53.92 3.71 -23.91
CA ARG A 565 -52.52 3.65 -23.49
C ARG A 565 -51.58 4.33 -24.48
N ASN A 566 -51.79 4.13 -25.79
CA ASN A 566 -50.98 4.77 -26.84
C ASN A 566 -51.12 6.29 -26.77
N GLU A 567 -52.35 6.79 -26.59
CA GLU A 567 -52.60 8.22 -26.42
C GLU A 567 -52.02 8.77 -25.12
N GLY A 568 -52.11 8.02 -24.00
CA GLY A 568 -51.46 8.41 -22.75
C GLY A 568 -49.94 8.57 -22.88
N ILE A 569 -49.28 7.61 -23.53
CA ILE A 569 -47.83 7.64 -23.77
C ILE A 569 -47.46 8.76 -24.75
N LYS A 570 -48.22 8.93 -25.84
CA LYS A 570 -48.03 10.00 -26.83
C LYS A 570 -48.16 11.39 -26.18
N ASN A 571 -49.17 11.59 -25.34
CA ASN A 571 -49.36 12.83 -24.58
C ASN A 571 -48.20 13.09 -23.61
N PHE A 572 -47.73 12.05 -22.92
CA PHE A 572 -46.57 12.15 -22.03
C PHE A 572 -45.29 12.57 -22.79
N LEU A 573 -45.00 11.94 -23.92
CA LEU A 573 -43.83 12.28 -24.76
C LEU A 573 -43.94 13.68 -25.36
N THR A 574 -45.15 14.11 -25.74
CA THR A 574 -45.41 15.47 -26.22
C THR A 574 -45.14 16.51 -25.13
N ARG A 575 -45.64 16.28 -23.90
CA ARG A 575 -45.33 17.12 -22.73
C ARG A 575 -43.85 17.12 -22.37
N SER A 576 -43.13 16.05 -22.71
CA SER A 576 -41.69 15.90 -22.51
C SER A 576 -40.85 16.52 -23.64
N GLY A 577 -41.47 17.19 -24.63
CA GLY A 577 -40.78 17.96 -25.67
C GLY A 577 -40.51 17.19 -26.98
N VAL A 578 -41.22 16.09 -27.23
CA VAL A 578 -41.18 15.35 -28.51
C VAL A 578 -42.48 15.59 -29.27
N SER A 579 -42.44 16.40 -30.33
CA SER A 579 -43.62 16.65 -31.17
C SER A 579 -43.81 15.52 -32.20
N PHE A 580 -45.05 15.05 -32.32
CA PHE A 580 -45.50 14.08 -33.33
C PHE A 580 -46.24 14.74 -34.50
N GLU A 581 -46.09 16.06 -34.68
CA GLU A 581 -46.74 16.83 -35.77
C GLU A 581 -46.04 16.70 -37.12
N VAL A 582 -44.87 16.05 -37.18
CA VAL A 582 -44.15 15.78 -38.43
C VAL A 582 -44.91 14.75 -39.27
N GLN A 583 -45.11 15.07 -40.55
CA GLN A 583 -45.77 14.17 -41.49
C GLN A 583 -45.03 12.82 -41.58
N GLY A 584 -45.71 11.72 -41.25
CA GLY A 584 -45.13 10.37 -41.23
C GLY A 584 -44.64 9.88 -39.86
N ALA A 585 -44.70 10.70 -38.81
CA ALA A 585 -44.38 10.27 -37.46
C ALA A 585 -45.51 9.43 -36.83
N GLN A 586 -45.17 8.27 -36.27
CA GLN A 586 -46.13 7.33 -35.69
C GLN A 586 -45.59 6.72 -34.38
N LEU A 587 -46.50 6.32 -33.49
CA LEU A 587 -46.19 5.65 -32.23
C LEU A 587 -47.22 4.55 -31.96
N ASN A 588 -46.74 3.35 -31.64
CA ASN A 588 -47.58 2.22 -31.27
C ASN A 588 -46.98 1.47 -30.07
N TYR A 589 -47.81 1.00 -29.13
CA TYR A 589 -47.37 0.22 -27.97
C TYR A 589 -48.10 -1.12 -27.90
N ASP A 590 -47.32 -2.19 -27.80
CA ASP A 590 -47.76 -3.60 -27.79
C ASP A 590 -47.71 -4.23 -26.37
N GLY A 591 -47.78 -3.42 -25.31
CA GLY A 591 -47.75 -3.91 -23.91
C GLY A 591 -46.37 -4.23 -23.34
N THR A 592 -45.34 -4.36 -24.19
CA THR A 592 -43.94 -4.57 -23.79
C THR A 592 -42.95 -3.73 -24.57
N THR A 593 -43.29 -3.36 -25.80
CA THR A 593 -42.42 -2.62 -26.71
C THR A 593 -43.18 -1.44 -27.29
N LEU A 594 -42.53 -0.29 -27.30
CA LEU A 594 -42.97 0.94 -27.94
C LEU A 594 -42.25 1.08 -29.29
N ILE A 595 -43.02 1.07 -30.38
CA ILE A 595 -42.53 1.26 -31.74
C ILE A 595 -42.75 2.71 -32.12
N VAL A 596 -41.68 3.44 -32.44
CA VAL A 596 -41.77 4.87 -32.78
C VAL A 596 -41.07 5.16 -34.10
N THR A 597 -41.76 5.88 -34.98
CA THR A 597 -41.22 6.41 -36.23
C THR A 597 -41.02 7.92 -36.10
N GLN A 598 -39.76 8.39 -36.16
CA GLN A 598 -39.39 9.82 -36.06
C GLN A 598 -37.97 10.08 -36.61
N ASN A 599 -37.61 11.35 -36.77
CA ASN A 599 -36.26 11.83 -37.00
C ASN A 599 -35.32 11.35 -35.87
N ARG A 600 -34.10 10.96 -36.26
CA ARG A 600 -33.02 10.47 -35.39
C ARG A 600 -32.86 11.26 -34.09
N LYS A 601 -32.89 12.59 -34.16
CA LYS A 601 -32.73 13.46 -32.98
C LYS A 601 -33.85 13.29 -31.95
N ASN A 602 -35.08 13.04 -32.41
CA ASN A 602 -36.22 12.82 -31.52
C ASN A 602 -36.23 11.39 -30.97
N LEU A 603 -35.82 10.39 -31.76
CA LEU A 603 -35.64 9.02 -31.27
C LEU A 603 -34.62 8.95 -30.13
N GLU A 604 -33.50 9.67 -30.23
CA GLU A 604 -32.52 9.77 -29.14
C GLU A 604 -33.09 10.45 -27.89
N ARG A 605 -33.95 11.47 -28.05
CA ARG A 605 -34.64 12.12 -26.93
C ARG A 605 -35.62 11.16 -26.25
N ILE A 606 -36.42 10.42 -27.02
CA ILE A 606 -37.31 9.38 -26.50
C ILE A 606 -36.50 8.34 -25.74
N ARG A 607 -35.39 7.86 -26.31
CA ARG A 607 -34.49 6.90 -25.65
C ARG A 607 -34.01 7.41 -24.29
N ASN A 608 -33.59 8.68 -24.21
CA ASN A 608 -33.14 9.29 -22.98
C ASN A 608 -34.27 9.47 -21.94
N ILE A 609 -35.49 9.80 -22.38
CA ILE A 609 -36.66 9.92 -21.50
C ILE A 609 -37.03 8.54 -20.94
N LEU A 610 -37.20 7.53 -21.81
CA LEU A 610 -37.60 6.18 -21.41
C LEU A 610 -36.57 5.52 -20.47
N ARG A 611 -35.28 5.78 -20.68
CA ARG A 611 -34.20 5.31 -19.78
C ARG A 611 -34.34 5.85 -18.35
N ARG A 612 -34.95 7.02 -18.14
CA ARG A 612 -35.20 7.57 -16.79
C ARG A 612 -36.40 6.93 -16.09
N TYR A 613 -37.34 6.37 -16.86
CA TYR A 613 -38.56 5.77 -16.34
C TYR A 613 -38.54 4.23 -16.31
N SER A 614 -37.52 3.60 -16.91
CA SER A 614 -37.31 2.15 -16.82
C SER A 614 -36.90 1.67 -15.42
N ASP A 615 -36.42 2.57 -14.55
CA ASP A 615 -36.02 2.24 -13.19
C ASP A 615 -37.24 2.10 -12.26
N ILE A 616 -37.48 0.88 -11.79
CA ILE A 616 -38.59 0.55 -10.89
C ILE A 616 -38.05 0.53 -9.47
N LYS A 617 -38.32 1.60 -8.72
CA LYS A 617 -37.96 1.66 -7.30
C LYS A 617 -38.90 0.81 -6.45
N GLN A 618 -38.32 -0.10 -5.70
CA GLN A 618 -38.99 -0.86 -4.65
C GLN A 618 -38.56 -0.31 -3.29
N VAL A 619 -39.49 -0.20 -2.36
CA VAL A 619 -39.24 0.23 -0.99
C VAL A 619 -39.47 -0.96 -0.07
N HIS A 620 -38.44 -1.35 0.66
CA HIS A 620 -38.55 -2.26 1.78
C HIS A 620 -38.88 -1.45 3.03
N ILE A 621 -40.03 -1.72 3.63
CA ILE A 621 -40.52 -1.07 4.85
C ILE A 621 -40.43 -2.10 5.96
N GLU A 622 -39.66 -1.80 7.00
CA GLU A 622 -39.49 -2.63 8.19
C GLU A 622 -39.80 -1.80 9.44
N ALA A 623 -40.59 -2.34 10.35
CA ALA A 623 -40.85 -1.74 11.66
C ALA A 623 -40.27 -2.65 12.74
N LYS A 624 -39.42 -2.13 13.65
CA LYS A 624 -38.81 -2.88 14.75
C LYS A 624 -39.41 -2.47 16.08
N PHE A 625 -39.95 -3.43 16.81
CA PHE A 625 -40.44 -3.27 18.18
C PHE A 625 -39.49 -4.00 19.12
N ILE A 626 -39.03 -3.31 20.16
CA ILE A 626 -38.14 -3.85 21.18
C ILE A 626 -38.73 -3.53 22.54
N GLU A 627 -38.87 -4.55 23.38
CA GLU A 627 -39.27 -4.43 24.77
C GLU A 627 -38.21 -5.13 25.63
N VAL A 628 -37.52 -4.34 26.46
CA VAL A 628 -36.53 -4.85 27.41
C VAL A 628 -37.12 -4.71 28.81
N SER A 629 -37.30 -5.84 29.48
CA SER A 629 -37.68 -5.90 30.89
C SER A 629 -36.63 -6.65 31.70
N GLU A 630 -36.16 -6.03 32.77
CA GLU A 630 -35.19 -6.61 33.71
C GLU A 630 -35.78 -6.54 35.11
N SER A 631 -35.79 -7.67 35.81
CA SER A 631 -36.31 -7.79 37.18
C SER A 631 -35.34 -8.61 38.03
N SER A 632 -34.63 -7.92 38.93
CA SER A 632 -33.76 -8.54 39.94
C SER A 632 -34.37 -8.40 41.34
N LEU A 633 -34.48 -9.50 42.07
CA LEU A 633 -34.92 -9.54 43.46
C LEU A 633 -33.87 -10.26 44.30
N ASN A 634 -33.26 -9.52 45.22
CA ASN A 634 -32.38 -10.06 46.25
C ASN A 634 -33.00 -9.77 47.62
N GLU A 635 -33.38 -10.82 48.35
CA GLU A 635 -33.93 -10.70 49.70
C GLU A 635 -33.13 -11.59 50.64
N LEU A 636 -32.69 -11.02 51.76
CA LEU A 636 -32.22 -11.75 52.92
C LEU A 636 -33.04 -11.29 54.12
N SER A 637 -33.89 -12.17 54.65
CA SER A 637 -34.70 -11.89 55.83
C SER A 637 -34.42 -12.92 56.92
N SER A 638 -34.40 -12.46 58.18
CA SER A 638 -34.27 -13.33 59.35
C SER A 638 -35.42 -13.06 60.31
N ASN A 639 -35.97 -14.12 60.88
CA ASN A 639 -36.99 -14.05 61.92
C ASN A 639 -36.57 -14.95 63.08
N LEU A 640 -36.56 -14.43 64.30
CA LEU A 640 -36.13 -15.08 65.51
C LEU A 640 -37.33 -15.23 66.46
N THR A 641 -37.49 -16.42 67.03
CA THR A 641 -38.53 -16.75 68.00
C THR A 641 -37.92 -17.42 69.22
N LEU A 642 -38.30 -16.96 70.41
CA LEU A 642 -37.96 -17.54 71.69
C LEU A 642 -39.25 -18.01 72.36
N SER A 643 -39.46 -19.31 72.47
CA SER A 643 -40.74 -19.89 72.91
C SER A 643 -40.56 -21.13 73.78
N ASN A 644 -41.56 -21.46 74.59
CA ASN A 644 -41.64 -22.72 75.31
C ASN A 644 -43.06 -23.30 75.20
N ALA A 645 -43.32 -24.42 75.89
CA ALA A 645 -44.65 -25.05 75.91
C ALA A 645 -45.79 -24.13 76.40
N ASN A 646 -45.48 -23.05 77.12
CA ASN A 646 -46.45 -22.10 77.67
C ASN A 646 -46.64 -20.85 76.79
N GLY A 647 -45.87 -20.70 75.70
CA GLY A 647 -46.03 -19.61 74.72
C GLY A 647 -44.72 -18.98 74.22
N VAL A 648 -44.87 -17.99 73.33
CA VAL A 648 -43.77 -17.20 72.78
C VAL A 648 -43.41 -16.07 73.75
N ARG A 649 -42.16 -16.04 74.22
CA ARG A 649 -41.64 -14.98 75.11
C ARG A 649 -41.15 -13.76 74.34
N ALA A 650 -40.49 -13.98 73.21
CA ALA A 650 -39.99 -12.90 72.35
C ALA A 650 -39.95 -13.39 70.90
N GLN A 651 -40.28 -12.50 69.96
CA GLN A 651 -40.19 -12.78 68.53
C GLN A 651 -39.90 -11.50 67.75
N THR A 652 -39.09 -11.59 66.69
CA THR A 652 -38.88 -10.49 65.76
C THR A 652 -40.03 -10.49 64.74
N ASN A 653 -41.19 -10.00 65.13
CA ASN A 653 -42.30 -9.88 64.18
C ASN A 653 -42.02 -8.75 63.19
N LEU A 654 -41.77 -9.10 61.93
CA LEU A 654 -41.96 -8.21 60.79
C LEU A 654 -43.47 -7.94 60.66
N ARG A 655 -44.00 -7.06 61.52
CA ARG A 655 -45.45 -6.80 61.60
C ARG A 655 -45.95 -6.29 60.26
N SER A 656 -47.00 -6.92 59.75
CA SER A 656 -47.70 -6.39 58.59
C SER A 656 -48.36 -5.05 58.97
N ILE A 657 -48.61 -4.16 58.00
CA ILE A 657 -49.43 -2.95 58.21
C ILE A 657 -50.79 -3.34 58.83
N ASN A 658 -51.30 -4.54 58.52
CA ASN A 658 -52.54 -5.07 59.08
C ASN A 658 -52.43 -5.42 60.58
N ASP A 659 -51.26 -5.83 61.09
CA ASP A 659 -51.02 -6.08 62.53
C ASP A 659 -50.73 -4.79 63.33
N VAL A 660 -50.31 -3.72 62.65
CA VAL A 660 -50.04 -2.41 63.29
C VAL A 660 -51.32 -1.61 63.46
N PHE A 661 -52.26 -1.72 62.49
CA PHE A 661 -53.50 -0.95 62.47
C PHE A 661 -54.78 -1.80 62.65
N GLY A 662 -54.69 -3.12 62.61
CA GLY A 662 -55.81 -4.03 62.81
C GLY A 662 -56.07 -4.32 64.29
N SER A 663 -57.32 -4.24 64.71
CA SER A 663 -57.78 -4.76 66.00
C SER A 663 -57.99 -6.27 65.89
N ASN A 664 -57.27 -7.09 66.68
CA ASN A 664 -57.35 -8.56 66.62
C ASN A 664 -58.71 -9.16 67.03
N SER A 665 -59.65 -8.37 67.55
CA SER A 665 -61.06 -8.78 67.68
C SER A 665 -61.97 -7.56 67.88
N THR A 666 -63.13 -7.54 67.21
CA THR A 666 -64.29 -6.76 67.67
C THR A 666 -64.99 -7.59 68.74
N SER A 667 -65.34 -6.97 69.88
CA SER A 667 -65.79 -7.69 71.09
C SER A 667 -67.13 -8.43 70.99
N SER A 668 -67.78 -8.48 69.83
CA SER A 668 -69.01 -9.27 69.64
C SER A 668 -69.24 -9.60 68.15
N ASN A 669 -69.18 -10.88 67.78
CA ASN A 669 -69.64 -11.35 66.47
C ASN A 669 -71.18 -11.31 66.41
N GLY A 670 -71.74 -11.05 65.23
CA GLY A 670 -73.18 -11.20 65.01
C GLY A 670 -73.58 -12.68 65.06
N GLN A 671 -74.83 -12.99 65.42
CA GLN A 671 -75.34 -14.37 65.43
C GLN A 671 -76.74 -14.43 64.83
N ILE A 672 -76.99 -15.42 63.97
CA ILE A 672 -78.35 -15.76 63.51
C ILE A 672 -78.79 -17.02 64.24
N LEU A 673 -79.96 -16.96 64.89
CA LEU A 673 -80.60 -18.13 65.51
C LEU A 673 -81.69 -18.66 64.57
N SER A 674 -81.65 -19.95 64.25
CA SER A 674 -82.65 -20.61 63.41
C SER A 674 -83.07 -21.99 63.93
N GLY A 675 -84.36 -22.32 63.82
CA GLY A 675 -84.94 -23.60 64.22
C GLY A 675 -85.28 -23.73 65.71
N THR A 676 -85.98 -24.82 66.07
CA THR A 676 -86.27 -25.20 67.46
C THR A 676 -85.81 -26.63 67.71
N PRO A 677 -84.82 -26.87 68.58
CA PRO A 677 -84.05 -25.89 69.36
C PRO A 677 -83.12 -25.00 68.51
N PRO A 678 -82.74 -23.80 68.99
CA PRO A 678 -82.05 -22.81 68.17
C PRO A 678 -80.63 -23.26 67.82
N THR A 679 -80.35 -23.32 66.51
CA THR A 679 -78.98 -23.45 65.98
C THR A 679 -78.40 -22.04 65.83
N VAL A 680 -77.28 -21.78 66.49
CA VAL A 680 -76.59 -20.48 66.44
C VAL A 680 -75.57 -20.51 65.31
N THR A 681 -75.78 -19.66 64.30
CA THR A 681 -74.84 -19.48 63.18
C THR A 681 -74.10 -18.16 63.37
N PRO A 682 -72.80 -18.17 63.70
CA PRO A 682 -72.03 -16.95 63.92
C PRO A 682 -71.72 -16.23 62.59
N ILE A 683 -71.94 -14.93 62.55
CA ILE A 683 -71.46 -14.01 61.51
C ILE A 683 -70.17 -13.40 62.04
N VAL A 684 -69.05 -13.86 61.51
CA VAL A 684 -67.72 -13.39 61.92
C VAL A 684 -67.46 -12.01 61.32
N ASN A 685 -67.28 -11.00 62.17
CA ASN A 685 -66.93 -9.65 61.73
C ASN A 685 -65.40 -9.50 61.72
N SER A 686 -64.76 -10.07 60.69
CA SER A 686 -63.32 -9.93 60.48
C SER A 686 -63.04 -8.72 59.58
N PRO A 687 -62.07 -7.84 59.90
CA PRO A 687 -61.68 -6.76 59.00
C PRO A 687 -61.19 -7.32 57.64
N PRO A 688 -61.32 -6.55 56.55
CA PRO A 688 -60.86 -6.97 55.22
C PRO A 688 -59.36 -7.29 55.23
N ALA A 689 -59.00 -8.47 54.73
CA ALA A 689 -57.60 -8.84 54.56
C ALA A 689 -57.02 -8.10 53.35
N PHE A 690 -56.12 -7.14 53.59
CA PHE A 690 -55.33 -6.56 52.51
C PHE A 690 -54.31 -7.60 52.03
N PRO A 691 -54.23 -7.88 50.72
CA PRO A 691 -53.18 -8.74 50.17
C PRO A 691 -51.86 -7.98 50.21
N THR A 692 -51.21 -7.94 51.37
CA THR A 692 -49.85 -7.45 51.48
C THR A 692 -48.91 -8.58 51.14
N ALA A 693 -47.96 -8.34 50.25
CA ALA A 693 -46.79 -9.19 50.04
C ALA A 693 -45.83 -9.11 51.25
N ASN A 694 -46.37 -9.29 52.47
CA ASN A 694 -45.54 -9.49 53.65
C ASN A 694 -45.10 -10.95 53.64
N TYR A 695 -43.92 -11.16 53.09
CA TYR A 695 -43.27 -12.46 53.02
C TYR A 695 -42.87 -12.97 54.43
N GLY A 696 -42.82 -12.13 55.46
CA GLY A 696 -42.71 -12.57 56.84
C GLY A 696 -44.07 -12.83 57.48
N GLY A 697 -44.63 -14.03 57.35
CA GLY A 697 -45.82 -14.42 58.11
C GLY A 697 -45.58 -14.40 59.63
N THR A 698 -46.67 -14.30 60.41
CA THR A 698 -46.66 -14.40 61.89
C THR A 698 -46.24 -15.79 62.41
N ALA A 699 -46.06 -16.76 61.52
CA ALA A 699 -45.42 -18.05 61.76
C ALA A 699 -44.37 -18.31 60.67
N ALA A 700 -43.29 -19.00 61.02
CA ALA A 700 -42.26 -19.44 60.09
C ALA A 700 -42.85 -20.45 59.10
N ASN A 701 -43.45 -19.96 58.02
CA ASN A 701 -43.91 -20.79 56.93
C ASN A 701 -43.64 -20.05 55.62
N PHE A 702 -42.79 -20.62 54.79
CA PHE A 702 -42.55 -20.12 53.45
C PHE A 702 -42.58 -21.27 52.47
N GLY A 703 -43.47 -21.17 51.46
CA GLY A 703 -43.33 -21.93 50.22
C GLY A 703 -43.50 -23.45 50.29
N GLY A 704 -44.15 -23.99 51.33
CA GLY A 704 -44.37 -25.42 51.47
C GLY A 704 -43.22 -26.15 52.19
N ALA A 705 -43.59 -26.82 53.29
CA ALA A 705 -42.97 -27.95 53.98
C ALA A 705 -41.45 -28.02 54.30
N ALA A 706 -40.55 -27.22 53.74
CA ALA A 706 -39.09 -27.47 53.83
C ALA A 706 -38.24 -26.24 54.18
N GLY A 707 -38.70 -25.39 55.10
CA GLY A 707 -37.84 -24.42 55.77
C GLY A 707 -37.02 -25.10 56.87
N ILE A 708 -35.71 -24.83 56.93
CA ILE A 708 -34.85 -25.31 58.03
C ILE A 708 -35.16 -24.46 59.26
N THR A 709 -36.11 -24.90 60.08
CA THR A 709 -36.27 -24.39 61.45
C THR A 709 -35.27 -25.13 62.31
N SER A 710 -34.12 -24.51 62.57
CA SER A 710 -33.15 -25.06 63.51
C SER A 710 -33.34 -24.41 64.87
N GLN A 711 -33.57 -25.23 65.90
CA GLN A 711 -33.35 -24.82 67.28
C GLN A 711 -31.85 -24.56 67.43
N ILE A 712 -31.48 -23.31 67.66
CA ILE A 712 -30.07 -22.90 67.77
C ILE A 712 -29.57 -23.07 69.20
N GLY A 713 -30.50 -23.04 70.17
CA GLY A 713 -30.19 -23.32 71.56
C GLY A 713 -31.39 -23.11 72.45
N THR A 714 -31.16 -23.25 73.74
CA THR A 714 -32.14 -22.94 74.78
C THR A 714 -31.61 -21.82 75.66
N ILE A 715 -32.50 -20.91 76.05
CA ILE A 715 -32.22 -19.85 77.02
C ILE A 715 -33.16 -20.08 78.20
N GLY A 716 -32.64 -20.73 79.24
CA GLY A 716 -33.46 -21.20 80.36
C GLY A 716 -34.46 -22.26 79.91
N SER A 717 -35.74 -22.05 80.19
CA SER A 717 -36.84 -22.93 79.77
C SER A 717 -37.40 -22.64 78.38
N TYR A 718 -36.78 -21.75 77.60
CA TYR A 718 -37.26 -21.31 76.29
C TYR A 718 -36.31 -21.75 75.19
N ASP A 719 -36.87 -22.29 74.11
CA ASP A 719 -36.17 -22.67 72.89
C ASP A 719 -36.01 -21.46 71.98
N LEU A 720 -34.79 -21.22 71.52
CA LEU A 720 -34.45 -20.21 70.54
C LEU A 720 -34.44 -20.84 69.14
N SER A 721 -35.32 -20.34 68.28
CA SER A 721 -35.42 -20.71 66.87
C SER A 721 -35.13 -19.50 65.99
N ILE A 722 -34.33 -19.70 64.94
CA ILE A 722 -34.13 -18.68 63.91
C ILE A 722 -34.57 -19.26 62.56
N PHE A 723 -35.31 -18.45 61.83
CA PHE A 723 -35.68 -18.63 60.44
C PHE A 723 -34.86 -17.67 59.59
N LEU A 724 -34.22 -18.19 58.55
CA LEU A 724 -33.47 -17.41 57.57
C LEU A 724 -34.06 -17.68 56.19
N LYS A 725 -34.41 -16.63 55.46
CA LYS A 725 -34.80 -16.70 54.05
C LYS A 725 -33.80 -15.90 53.23
N ALA A 726 -33.20 -16.56 52.27
CA ALA A 726 -32.45 -15.93 51.19
C ALA A 726 -33.19 -16.26 49.88
N ILE A 727 -33.62 -15.23 49.13
CA ILE A 727 -34.10 -15.39 47.77
C ILE A 727 -33.23 -14.55 46.84
N GLU A 728 -32.79 -15.16 45.76
CA GLU A 728 -32.16 -14.49 44.64
C GLU A 728 -32.94 -14.92 43.41
N GLN A 729 -33.73 -14.00 42.86
CA GLN A 729 -34.47 -14.21 41.63
C GLN A 729 -34.01 -13.18 40.62
N ASN A 730 -33.54 -13.66 39.47
CA ASN A 730 -33.18 -12.83 38.34
C ASN A 730 -34.03 -13.25 37.14
N SER A 731 -34.88 -12.35 36.66
CA SER A 731 -35.71 -12.54 35.49
C SER A 731 -35.41 -11.44 34.47
N GLY A 732 -35.26 -11.82 33.22
CA GLY A 732 -35.18 -10.90 32.10
C GLY A 732 -36.10 -11.39 31.00
N ALA A 733 -36.88 -10.49 30.41
CA ALA A 733 -37.57 -10.76 29.17
C ALA A 733 -37.21 -9.68 28.15
N ASP A 734 -36.75 -10.14 26.99
CA ASP A 734 -36.44 -9.32 25.83
C ASP A 734 -37.37 -9.79 24.70
N LEU A 735 -38.24 -8.90 24.23
CA LEU A 735 -39.15 -9.16 23.12
C LEU A 735 -38.75 -8.28 21.95
N MET A 736 -38.37 -8.93 20.85
CA MET A 736 -38.06 -8.27 19.59
C MET A 736 -39.04 -8.75 18.52
N SER A 737 -39.67 -7.83 17.79
CA SER A 737 -40.44 -8.16 16.59
C SER A 737 -40.16 -7.17 15.47
N ALA A 738 -40.02 -7.68 14.24
CA ALA A 738 -39.62 -6.89 13.08
C ALA A 738 -40.45 -7.22 11.82
N PRO A 739 -41.74 -6.86 11.75
CA PRO A 739 -42.51 -7.04 10.52
C PRO A 739 -41.93 -6.18 9.37
N SER A 740 -41.79 -6.80 8.20
CA SER A 740 -41.35 -6.12 6.98
C SER A 740 -42.20 -6.44 5.75
N LEU A 741 -42.20 -5.53 4.77
CA LEU A 741 -42.86 -5.70 3.47
C LEU A 741 -42.11 -4.93 2.39
N THR A 742 -42.15 -5.42 1.15
CA THR A 742 -41.62 -4.72 -0.02
C THR A 742 -42.77 -4.23 -0.89
N VAL A 743 -42.77 -2.94 -1.23
CA VAL A 743 -43.81 -2.30 -2.04
C VAL A 743 -43.20 -1.50 -3.18
N LEU A 744 -43.92 -1.42 -4.30
CA LEU A 744 -43.53 -0.53 -5.40
C LEU A 744 -43.85 0.92 -5.04
N ASP A 745 -42.98 1.84 -5.47
CA ASP A 745 -43.21 3.27 -5.35
C ASP A 745 -44.58 3.68 -5.92
N GLY A 746 -45.38 4.39 -5.12
CA GLY A 746 -46.76 4.79 -5.44
C GLY A 746 -47.85 3.73 -5.22
N LYS A 747 -47.52 2.53 -4.72
CA LYS A 747 -48.52 1.50 -4.36
C LYS A 747 -48.70 1.37 -2.85
N THR A 748 -49.90 0.97 -2.42
CA THR A 748 -50.22 0.68 -1.00
C THR A 748 -50.14 -0.82 -0.73
N ALA A 749 -49.53 -1.21 0.39
CA ALA A 749 -49.45 -2.59 0.87
C ALA A 749 -49.80 -2.66 2.38
N ILE A 750 -50.39 -3.76 2.83
CA ILE A 750 -50.88 -3.94 4.22
C ILE A 750 -50.42 -5.30 4.76
N VAL A 751 -49.75 -5.32 5.92
CA VAL A 751 -49.37 -6.52 6.68
C VAL A 751 -50.03 -6.48 8.06
N LYS A 752 -50.64 -7.60 8.50
CA LYS A 752 -51.29 -7.73 9.81
C LYS A 752 -50.91 -9.07 10.47
N ILE A 753 -50.43 -9.01 11.71
CA ILE A 753 -50.12 -10.17 12.55
C ILE A 753 -50.98 -10.05 13.81
N ALA A 754 -52.01 -10.90 13.95
CA ALA A 754 -52.95 -10.82 15.06
C ALA A 754 -53.53 -12.20 15.41
N GLN A 755 -53.93 -12.37 16.67
CA GLN A 755 -54.71 -13.53 17.10
C GLN A 755 -56.20 -13.29 16.86
N LEU A 756 -56.89 -14.28 16.28
CA LEU A 756 -58.35 -14.23 16.11
C LEU A 756 -59.03 -14.65 17.42
N LEU A 757 -59.61 -13.69 18.13
CA LEU A 757 -60.48 -13.94 19.28
C LEU A 757 -61.93 -13.92 18.81
N ARG A 758 -62.66 -15.03 19.04
CA ARG A 758 -64.09 -15.12 18.72
C ARG A 758 -64.90 -14.69 19.93
N TYR A 759 -65.77 -13.70 19.75
CA TYR A 759 -66.74 -13.28 20.77
C TYR A 759 -68.15 -13.72 20.36
N PRO A 760 -68.96 -14.27 21.29
CA PRO A 760 -70.36 -14.54 21.00
C PRO A 760 -71.08 -13.22 20.71
N GLN A 761 -71.73 -13.13 19.55
CA GLN A 761 -72.47 -11.92 19.15
C GLN A 761 -73.84 -11.80 19.84
N SER A 762 -74.38 -12.92 20.34
CA SER A 762 -75.62 -12.98 21.11
C SER A 762 -75.69 -14.27 21.94
N TYR A 763 -76.28 -14.21 23.14
CA TYR A 763 -76.72 -15.38 23.89
C TYR A 763 -78.19 -15.67 23.54
N GLY A 764 -78.55 -16.91 23.25
CA GLY A 764 -79.95 -17.29 23.01
C GLY A 764 -80.77 -17.34 24.30
N ASP A 765 -82.10 -17.19 24.19
CA ASP A 765 -83.01 -17.27 25.33
C ASP A 765 -82.97 -18.66 25.98
N VAL A 766 -82.88 -18.68 27.31
CA VAL A 766 -82.87 -19.91 28.11
C VAL A 766 -84.30 -20.47 28.17
N GLN A 767 -84.57 -21.60 27.51
CA GLN A 767 -85.85 -22.29 27.67
C GLN A 767 -85.84 -23.11 28.97
N ALA A 768 -86.51 -22.61 30.01
CA ALA A 768 -86.78 -23.38 31.23
C ALA A 768 -88.02 -24.26 31.02
N GLN A 769 -87.87 -25.58 31.09
CA GLN A 769 -88.98 -26.52 31.00
C GLN A 769 -89.56 -26.76 32.40
N VAL A 770 -90.77 -26.26 32.65
CA VAL A 770 -91.47 -26.44 33.94
C VAL A 770 -92.35 -27.69 33.85
N SER A 771 -92.03 -28.74 34.61
CA SER A 771 -92.85 -29.95 34.72
C SER A 771 -94.02 -29.71 35.69
N ALA A 772 -95.27 -29.93 35.25
CA ALA A 772 -96.46 -29.78 36.09
C ALA A 772 -96.61 -30.96 37.08
N ALA A 773 -96.69 -30.67 38.38
CA ALA A 773 -96.96 -31.65 39.43
C ALA A 773 -98.46 -31.72 39.77
N SER A 774 -98.92 -32.93 40.12
CA SER A 774 -100.30 -33.29 40.43
C SER A 774 -100.80 -32.67 41.73
N THR A 775 -102.00 -32.10 41.71
CA THR A 775 -102.75 -31.55 42.85
C THR A 775 -102.93 -32.56 43.98
N THR A 776 -102.07 -32.53 45.00
CA THR A 776 -102.44 -32.63 46.42
C THR A 776 -101.34 -32.03 47.30
N GLY A 777 -101.52 -30.76 47.67
CA GLY A 777 -100.93 -30.18 48.88
C GLY A 777 -99.51 -29.62 48.81
N GLY A 778 -99.40 -28.30 48.62
CA GLY A 778 -98.32 -27.47 49.17
C GLY A 778 -97.02 -27.41 48.36
N ASP A 779 -97.10 -26.97 47.09
CA ASP A 779 -95.95 -26.92 46.20
C ASP A 779 -95.08 -25.67 46.41
N ALA A 780 -93.83 -25.94 46.83
CA ALA A 780 -92.67 -25.13 46.50
C ALA A 780 -92.23 -25.47 45.07
N VAL A 781 -92.13 -24.45 44.21
CA VAL A 781 -91.57 -24.60 42.85
C VAL A 781 -90.05 -24.63 42.97
N ALA A 782 -89.44 -25.75 42.57
CA ALA A 782 -88.00 -25.85 42.35
C ALA A 782 -87.66 -25.44 40.91
N ILE A 783 -86.75 -24.47 40.78
CA ILE A 783 -86.10 -24.09 39.52
C ILE A 783 -84.70 -24.75 39.55
N THR A 784 -84.37 -25.57 38.54
CA THR A 784 -82.99 -25.99 38.27
C THR A 784 -82.31 -25.07 37.28
#